data_AF-A0A4U0Y0K7-F1
#
_entry.id   AF-A0A4U0Y0K7-F1
#
_cell.length_a   1.000
_cell.length_b   1.000
_cell.length_c   1.000
_cell.angle_alpha   90.00
_cell.angle_beta   90.00
_cell.angle_gamma   90.00
#
_symmetry.space_group_name_H-M   'P 1'
#
loop_
_entity.id
_entity.type
_entity.pdbx_description
1 polymer ?
#
loop_
_entity_poly.entity_id
_entity_poly.type
_entity_poly.pdbx_seq_one_letter_code
_entity_poly.pdbx_strand_id
1 'polypeptide(L)'
;MTPHSASQRYLSTRGGSYDLSFEDVVLKGLANDGGLFIPEEIPSLPSDWQTQWREYSFQELAFEIFSLYISKEEIPADDLRDIIRRSYNAFRAKDISPIITLDEGKNLHLLELFHGPTFAFKDVALQFLGNLFEYFLFRRNEGKEGANREHLTVIGATSGDTGSAAIYGLRGKKDVSVFIMHPKGKVSPIQEAQMTTVLDANVHNLAVEGTFDDCQDIVKELFADPEINKTHRLAAVNSINWARILAQITYYFHSYFSLCRQTQSSNPTVRFVVPTGNFGDILAGYFATRMGLPSDKLIIATNENDILHRFWKTGYYEKKPVHGVEAEGGFAEDGAKAHPSGVRVTLAPAMDILVSSNFERLLWFLAYRTSETEETNRRRMEAGEKVQRWLSELKSEGGFGVSKEILAAAKEDFESERVSDKQTIQTIKDTYSQTKPSAKQANGHANGTSKPATTGTEHEGHYILDPHSAIGIAASLRSIANTPASTHHISLATAHPAKFSHAVELALKDAPGFSFETVLPEQFVGLEQMEKRVTECKAEWQDVREIVVREVEEERKGERMVYSQGKGEYAPSWLELEKASGGRAILKGSPEEIRGMYAALGQALAAQLPKPSENVETKDGEVDGVKYRLYWPKGAKGGLTTGIYTHGGGYMVGGLDDDDFLCRVISEHTNSALVAIDYRLAPEHKWPAQLEDSMKVYKWAHKNAASFHGDSNKFYTIGGSAGGGLALQVANQVLRDAELKASLKGIIAMVPVALHYDHVPDKYKDMYTAYKDNAKDTPVIDGESMQIFYQHAGVDPKDPDTFVALGDNHKSFPPTYITTCEFDPLRDDGFVLEAALKEAGVPTKHDHYPGFPHYFWIFPSVPESQEYVGKMLGGIEWVKGQM
;
A
#
# COMPACT_ATOMS: atom_id res chain seq x y z
N MET A 1 2.32 -2.08 -39.35
CA MET A 1 2.17 -0.80 -38.63
C MET A 1 2.79 -1.01 -37.27
N THR A 2 3.70 -0.15 -36.83
CA THR A 2 4.37 -0.29 -35.54
C THR A 2 3.34 -0.22 -34.41
N PRO A 3 3.33 -1.17 -33.45
CA PRO A 3 2.31 -1.25 -32.40
C PRO A 3 2.33 -0.06 -31.42
N HIS A 4 3.44 0.69 -31.34
CA HIS A 4 3.64 1.82 -30.42
C HIS A 4 3.63 3.16 -31.16
N SER A 5 2.98 4.18 -30.59
CA SER A 5 3.11 5.58 -31.03
C SER A 5 4.48 6.18 -30.62
N ALA A 6 4.83 7.37 -31.11
CA ALA A 6 6.09 8.03 -30.74
C ALA A 6 6.16 8.39 -29.24
N SER A 7 5.02 8.64 -28.58
CA SER A 7 4.94 8.88 -27.14
C SER A 7 5.01 7.61 -26.29
N GLN A 8 4.85 6.44 -26.91
CA GLN A 8 4.96 5.12 -26.27
C GLN A 8 6.29 4.42 -26.60
N ARG A 9 7.17 5.07 -27.37
CA ARG A 9 8.53 4.65 -27.61
C ARG A 9 9.50 5.56 -26.87
N TYR A 10 10.64 5.01 -26.50
CA TYR A 10 11.61 5.70 -25.66
C TYR A 10 13.02 5.69 -26.25
N LEU A 11 13.75 6.76 -25.94
CA LEU A 11 15.15 6.95 -26.33
C LEU A 11 16.01 7.41 -25.14
N SER A 12 17.33 7.23 -25.26
CA SER A 12 18.30 7.77 -24.30
C SER A 12 18.59 9.25 -24.60
N THR A 13 18.65 10.08 -23.55
CA THR A 13 19.10 11.49 -23.62
C THR A 13 20.52 11.67 -24.16
N ARG A 14 21.31 10.60 -24.30
CA ARG A 14 22.68 10.66 -24.85
C ARG A 14 22.83 9.99 -26.21
N GLY A 15 21.72 9.53 -26.80
CA GLY A 15 21.65 9.05 -28.18
C GLY A 15 22.14 7.61 -28.41
N GLY A 16 22.48 6.85 -27.37
CA GLY A 16 22.96 5.46 -27.49
C GLY A 16 21.85 4.40 -27.51
N SER A 17 20.57 4.77 -27.41
CA SER A 17 19.44 3.83 -27.42
C SER A 17 18.17 4.49 -27.96
N TYR A 18 17.40 3.77 -28.78
CA TYR A 18 16.15 4.22 -29.41
C TYR A 18 15.17 3.04 -29.52
N ASP A 19 13.91 3.33 -29.84
CA ASP A 19 12.86 2.32 -30.11
C ASP A 19 12.66 1.33 -28.96
N LEU A 20 12.79 1.82 -27.71
CA LEU A 20 12.54 1.02 -26.51
C LEU A 20 11.07 1.09 -26.10
N SER A 21 10.55 -0.03 -25.61
CA SER A 21 9.20 -0.13 -25.04
C SER A 21 9.12 0.51 -23.63
N PHE A 22 7.91 0.72 -23.12
CA PHE A 22 7.73 1.19 -21.72
C PHE A 22 8.30 0.18 -20.72
N GLU A 23 8.04 -1.11 -20.92
CA GLU A 23 8.59 -2.18 -20.11
C GLU A 23 10.13 -2.16 -20.09
N ASP A 24 10.77 -1.98 -21.24
CA ASP A 24 12.24 -1.93 -21.34
C ASP A 24 12.81 -0.81 -20.47
N VAL A 25 12.23 0.39 -20.55
CA VAL A 25 12.76 1.54 -19.82
C VAL A 25 12.45 1.50 -18.33
N VAL A 26 11.33 0.88 -17.94
CA VAL A 26 11.02 0.64 -16.53
C VAL A 26 12.00 -0.34 -15.91
N LEU A 27 12.23 -1.50 -16.54
CA LEU A 27 13.10 -2.53 -15.98
C LEU A 27 14.59 -2.17 -16.05
N LYS A 28 15.04 -1.46 -17.10
CA LYS A 28 16.44 -1.01 -17.19
C LYS A 28 16.74 0.15 -16.24
N GLY A 29 15.82 1.12 -16.11
CA GLY A 29 15.98 2.34 -15.31
C GLY A 29 16.99 3.36 -15.86
N LEU A 30 18.17 2.91 -16.31
CA LEU A 30 19.25 3.72 -16.92
C LEU A 30 19.63 3.13 -18.29
N ALA A 31 20.00 3.99 -19.24
CA ALA A 31 20.48 3.55 -20.55
C ALA A 31 21.94 3.07 -20.50
N ASN A 32 22.32 2.23 -21.48
CA ASN A 32 23.67 1.63 -21.54
C ASN A 32 24.80 2.67 -21.73
N ASP A 33 24.48 3.84 -22.29
CA ASP A 33 25.38 4.99 -22.45
C ASP A 33 25.41 5.91 -21.21
N GLY A 34 24.75 5.47 -20.13
CA GLY A 34 24.56 6.21 -18.88
C GLY A 34 23.54 7.35 -18.98
N GLY A 35 22.82 7.48 -20.10
CA GLY A 35 21.76 8.45 -20.29
C GLY A 35 20.44 8.04 -19.63
N LEU A 36 19.49 8.98 -19.61
CA LEU A 36 18.15 8.79 -19.04
C LEU A 36 17.12 8.55 -20.15
N PHE A 37 16.13 7.71 -19.87
CA PHE A 37 15.05 7.47 -20.84
C PHE A 37 14.03 8.60 -20.87
N ILE A 38 13.61 8.99 -22.06
CA ILE A 38 12.53 9.96 -22.32
C ILE A 38 11.67 9.44 -23.50
N PRO A 39 10.38 9.80 -23.59
CA PRO A 39 9.56 9.46 -24.74
C PRO A 39 10.11 10.15 -25.99
N GLU A 40 9.97 9.52 -27.16
CA GLU A 40 10.44 10.14 -28.42
C GLU A 40 9.66 11.42 -28.76
N GLU A 41 8.44 11.53 -28.25
CA GLU A 41 7.55 12.69 -28.38
C GLU A 41 6.67 12.85 -27.14
N ILE A 42 6.43 14.10 -26.70
CA ILE A 42 5.44 14.40 -25.66
C ILE A 42 4.04 14.36 -26.31
N PRO A 43 3.10 13.55 -25.82
CA PRO A 43 1.77 13.43 -26.43
C PRO A 43 0.97 14.72 -26.29
N SER A 44 0.14 15.01 -27.28
CA SER A 44 -0.90 16.04 -27.16
C SER A 44 -2.11 15.48 -26.43
N LEU A 45 -2.78 16.33 -25.65
CA LEU A 45 -4.02 15.95 -24.96
C LEU A 45 -5.21 15.77 -25.94
N PRO A 46 -6.16 14.87 -25.66
CA PRO A 46 -7.41 14.73 -26.41
C PRO A 46 -8.21 16.03 -26.50
N SER A 47 -8.93 16.32 -27.58
CA SER A 47 -9.56 17.64 -27.77
C SER A 47 -10.61 18.03 -26.72
N ASP A 48 -11.16 17.07 -25.99
CA ASP A 48 -12.18 17.24 -24.95
C ASP A 48 -11.66 17.02 -23.52
N TRP A 49 -10.33 16.90 -23.34
CA TRP A 49 -9.68 16.65 -22.05
C TRP A 49 -10.14 17.63 -20.96
N GLN A 50 -10.22 18.94 -21.28
CA GLN A 50 -10.59 19.97 -20.31
C GLN A 50 -11.98 19.78 -19.72
N THR A 51 -12.91 19.24 -20.51
CA THR A 51 -14.29 19.00 -20.07
C THR A 51 -14.44 17.64 -19.40
N GLN A 52 -13.83 16.59 -19.94
CA GLN A 52 -13.99 15.23 -19.41
C GLN A 52 -13.20 15.06 -18.11
N TRP A 53 -11.92 15.42 -18.13
CA TRP A 53 -10.99 15.16 -17.03
C TRP A 53 -11.25 16.04 -15.80
N ARG A 54 -12.06 17.10 -15.94
CA ARG A 54 -12.41 17.99 -14.83
C ARG A 54 -13.11 17.27 -13.69
N GLU A 55 -13.88 16.24 -13.98
CA GLU A 55 -14.65 15.49 -12.97
C GLU A 55 -13.98 14.16 -12.59
N TYR A 56 -12.81 13.85 -13.18
CA TYR A 56 -12.11 12.60 -12.90
C TYR A 56 -11.45 12.62 -11.53
N SER A 57 -11.51 11.46 -10.88
CA SER A 57 -10.70 11.12 -9.72
C SER A 57 -9.20 11.09 -10.07
N PHE A 58 -8.34 11.07 -9.06
CA PHE A 58 -6.90 10.94 -9.24
C PHE A 58 -6.54 9.69 -10.06
N GLN A 59 -7.19 8.56 -9.79
CA GLN A 59 -6.94 7.29 -10.46
C GLN A 59 -7.40 7.29 -11.92
N GLU A 60 -8.54 7.91 -12.21
CA GLU A 60 -9.02 8.07 -13.60
C GLU A 60 -8.10 8.99 -14.40
N LEU A 61 -7.64 10.10 -13.81
CA LEU A 61 -6.62 10.97 -14.42
C LEU A 61 -5.32 10.21 -14.68
N ALA A 62 -4.85 9.44 -13.69
CA ALA A 62 -3.65 8.61 -13.86
C ALA A 62 -3.81 7.64 -15.02
N PHE A 63 -4.97 6.98 -15.14
CA PHE A 63 -5.24 6.03 -16.22
C PHE A 63 -5.17 6.69 -17.60
N GLU A 64 -5.82 7.84 -17.77
CA GLU A 64 -5.80 8.57 -19.04
C GLU A 64 -4.39 9.06 -19.40
N ILE A 65 -3.69 9.68 -18.44
CA ILE A 65 -2.32 10.17 -18.64
C ILE A 65 -1.38 9.02 -18.97
N PHE A 66 -1.43 7.92 -18.21
CA PHE A 66 -0.52 6.79 -18.40
C PHE A 66 -0.77 6.09 -19.74
N SER A 67 -2.04 6.01 -20.18
CA SER A 67 -2.41 5.43 -21.48
C SER A 67 -1.82 6.17 -22.68
N LEU A 68 -1.43 7.45 -22.54
CA LEU A 68 -0.73 8.21 -23.58
C LEU A 68 0.75 7.81 -23.74
N TYR A 69 1.34 7.20 -22.69
CA TYR A 69 2.75 6.83 -22.63
C TYR A 69 2.97 5.31 -22.60
N ILE A 70 1.93 4.53 -22.36
CA ILE A 70 1.99 3.07 -22.24
C ILE A 70 1.10 2.45 -23.33
N SER A 71 1.65 1.51 -24.10
CA SER A 71 0.88 0.78 -25.13
C SER A 71 -0.07 -0.22 -24.48
N LYS A 72 -1.27 -0.40 -25.05
CA LYS A 72 -2.24 -1.40 -24.56
C LYS A 72 -1.77 -2.84 -24.80
N GLU A 73 -0.85 -3.03 -25.72
CA GLU A 73 -0.16 -4.28 -26.02
C GLU A 73 0.87 -4.62 -24.93
N GLU A 74 1.42 -3.62 -24.24
CA GLU A 74 2.35 -3.82 -23.13
C GLU A 74 1.61 -3.98 -21.80
N ILE A 75 0.59 -3.15 -21.55
CA ILE A 75 -0.26 -3.26 -20.38
C ILE A 75 -1.72 -3.06 -20.83
N PRO A 76 -2.54 -4.12 -20.85
CA PRO A 76 -3.97 -4.01 -21.11
C PRO A 76 -4.65 -3.01 -20.18
N ALA A 77 -5.75 -2.42 -20.66
CA ALA A 77 -6.42 -1.32 -19.94
C ALA A 77 -6.89 -1.74 -18.54
N ASP A 78 -7.41 -2.96 -18.38
CA ASP A 78 -7.90 -3.45 -17.10
C ASP A 78 -6.76 -3.73 -16.12
N ASP A 79 -5.64 -4.27 -16.61
CA ASP A 79 -4.42 -4.45 -15.82
C ASP A 79 -3.84 -3.10 -15.37
N LEU A 80 -3.81 -2.10 -16.26
CA LEU A 80 -3.34 -0.76 -15.92
C LEU A 80 -4.22 -0.11 -14.84
N ARG A 81 -5.55 -0.26 -14.95
CA ARG A 81 -6.48 0.22 -13.91
C ARG A 81 -6.25 -0.49 -12.58
N ASP A 82 -6.03 -1.79 -12.58
CA ASP A 82 -5.73 -2.54 -11.36
C ASP A 82 -4.41 -2.08 -10.72
N ILE A 83 -3.34 -1.94 -11.52
CA ILE A 83 -2.05 -1.45 -11.05
C ILE A 83 -2.20 -0.06 -10.40
N ILE A 84 -2.92 0.86 -11.06
CA ILE A 84 -3.20 2.20 -10.53
C ILE A 84 -4.00 2.13 -9.24
N ARG A 85 -5.08 1.34 -9.21
CA ARG A 85 -5.92 1.15 -8.03
C ARG A 85 -5.09 0.66 -6.84
N ARG A 86 -4.29 -0.39 -7.02
CA ARG A 86 -3.42 -0.96 -5.97
C ARG A 86 -2.37 0.05 -5.50
N SER A 87 -1.79 0.82 -6.42
CA SER A 87 -0.74 1.81 -6.12
C SER A 87 -1.23 2.95 -5.22
N TYR A 88 -2.47 3.40 -5.41
CA TYR A 88 -3.00 4.55 -4.67
C TYR A 88 -3.93 4.16 -3.52
N ASN A 89 -4.17 2.87 -3.28
CA ASN A 89 -5.04 2.38 -2.19
C ASN A 89 -4.48 2.67 -0.79
N ALA A 90 -3.15 2.74 -0.63
CA ALA A 90 -2.49 2.99 0.65
C ALA A 90 -2.45 4.48 1.06
N PHE A 91 -3.03 5.38 0.26
CA PHE A 91 -3.10 6.80 0.57
C PHE A 91 -4.26 7.10 1.51
N ARG A 92 -3.98 7.86 2.56
CA ARG A 92 -4.97 8.22 3.60
C ARG A 92 -5.97 9.27 3.11
N ALA A 93 -5.57 10.13 2.17
CA ALA A 93 -6.47 11.07 1.53
C ALA A 93 -7.21 10.40 0.38
N LYS A 94 -8.54 10.49 0.37
CA LYS A 94 -9.39 9.94 -0.71
C LYS A 94 -9.01 10.49 -2.09
N ASP A 95 -8.67 11.77 -2.15
CA ASP A 95 -8.28 12.46 -3.39
C ASP A 95 -6.77 12.33 -3.68
N ILE A 96 -6.03 11.53 -2.88
CA ILE A 96 -4.59 11.25 -2.98
C ILE A 96 -3.70 12.48 -2.72
N SER A 97 -3.91 13.55 -3.47
CA SER A 97 -3.18 14.82 -3.44
C SER A 97 -4.15 16.02 -3.31
N PRO A 98 -4.69 16.30 -2.11
CA PRO A 98 -5.61 17.42 -1.89
C PRO A 98 -4.89 18.77 -1.97
N ILE A 99 -5.65 19.81 -2.33
CA ILE A 99 -5.18 21.20 -2.36
C ILE A 99 -5.83 22.02 -1.24
N ILE A 100 -5.02 22.79 -0.51
CA ILE A 100 -5.45 23.65 0.59
C ILE A 100 -5.09 25.10 0.26
N THR A 101 -6.03 26.04 0.43
CA THR A 101 -5.70 27.47 0.34
C THR A 101 -5.12 27.98 1.66
N LEU A 102 -3.90 28.50 1.60
CA LEU A 102 -3.21 29.11 2.76
C LEU A 102 -3.56 30.60 2.90
N ASP A 103 -3.68 31.31 1.78
CA ASP A 103 -3.98 32.74 1.75
C ASP A 103 -4.85 33.07 0.51
N GLU A 104 -6.14 33.35 0.76
CA GLU A 104 -7.10 33.73 -0.30
C GLU A 104 -6.77 35.08 -0.93
N GLY A 105 -6.26 36.05 -0.15
CA GLY A 105 -5.92 37.38 -0.65
C GLY A 105 -4.72 37.37 -1.59
N LYS A 106 -3.87 36.34 -1.48
CA LYS A 106 -2.69 36.14 -2.34
C LYS A 106 -2.87 35.01 -3.37
N ASN A 107 -4.03 34.36 -3.44
CA ASN A 107 -4.24 33.16 -4.28
C ASN A 107 -3.15 32.09 -4.08
N LEU A 108 -2.74 31.90 -2.82
CA LEU A 108 -1.68 30.95 -2.44
C LEU A 108 -2.29 29.65 -1.94
N HIS A 109 -1.97 28.57 -2.64
CA HIS A 109 -2.43 27.23 -2.36
C HIS A 109 -1.26 26.28 -2.11
N LEU A 110 -1.53 25.22 -1.36
CA LEU A 110 -0.61 24.15 -1.01
C LEU A 110 -1.17 22.82 -1.52
N LEU A 111 -0.41 22.09 -2.30
CA LEU A 111 -0.73 20.74 -2.76
C LEU A 111 -0.09 19.71 -1.83
N GLU A 112 -0.88 19.05 -0.98
CA GLU A 112 -0.38 18.06 -0.04
C GLU A 112 -0.07 16.74 -0.77
N LEU A 113 1.20 16.34 -0.80
CA LEU A 113 1.65 15.10 -1.46
C LEU A 113 2.09 14.01 -0.47
N PHE A 114 1.85 14.20 0.83
CA PHE A 114 2.37 13.35 1.91
C PHE A 114 1.32 12.41 2.54
N HIS A 115 0.21 12.14 1.86
CA HIS A 115 -0.81 11.21 2.38
C HIS A 115 -0.54 9.74 2.07
N GLY A 116 0.55 9.42 1.36
CA GLY A 116 1.01 8.06 1.10
C GLY A 116 1.65 7.40 2.32
N PRO A 117 1.97 6.10 2.25
CA PRO A 117 2.40 5.30 3.42
C PRO A 117 3.61 5.87 4.17
N THR A 118 4.49 6.64 3.53
CA THR A 118 5.74 7.14 4.13
C THR A 118 5.78 8.63 4.39
N PHE A 119 4.64 9.30 4.22
CA PHE A 119 4.45 10.70 4.54
C PHE A 119 5.31 11.65 3.68
N ALA A 120 5.58 11.25 2.44
CA ALA A 120 6.34 12.05 1.48
C ALA A 120 5.84 11.84 0.03
N PHE A 121 6.02 12.85 -0.82
CA PHE A 121 5.56 12.84 -2.21
C PHE A 121 6.09 11.67 -3.06
N LYS A 122 7.23 11.10 -2.66
CA LYS A 122 7.86 9.98 -3.36
C LYS A 122 6.95 8.74 -3.40
N ASP A 123 6.01 8.64 -2.47
CA ASP A 123 5.02 7.56 -2.43
C ASP A 123 4.20 7.48 -3.72
N VAL A 124 3.84 8.62 -4.33
CA VAL A 124 3.03 8.65 -5.57
C VAL A 124 3.71 7.87 -6.68
N ALA A 125 5.03 8.06 -6.82
CA ALA A 125 5.82 7.39 -7.83
C ALA A 125 6.22 5.96 -7.46
N LEU A 126 6.61 5.73 -6.21
CA LEU A 126 7.24 4.47 -5.81
C LEU A 126 6.24 3.35 -5.54
N GLN A 127 5.02 3.67 -5.12
CA GLN A 127 3.93 2.69 -5.07
C GLN A 127 3.59 2.18 -6.48
N PHE A 128 3.54 3.08 -7.48
CA PHE A 128 3.32 2.71 -8.87
C PHE A 128 4.46 1.89 -9.47
N LEU A 129 5.70 2.34 -9.27
CA LEU A 129 6.89 1.63 -9.76
C LEU A 129 6.99 0.20 -9.22
N GLY A 130 6.72 -0.01 -7.94
CA GLY A 130 6.78 -1.34 -7.35
C GLY A 130 5.74 -2.30 -7.91
N ASN A 131 4.50 -1.83 -8.15
CA ASN A 131 3.48 -2.63 -8.81
C ASN A 131 3.81 -2.93 -10.28
N LEU A 132 4.49 -2.01 -10.99
CA LEU A 132 4.97 -2.27 -12.36
C LEU A 132 6.07 -3.34 -12.40
N PHE A 133 7.04 -3.30 -11.49
CA PHE A 133 8.07 -4.33 -11.41
C PHE A 133 7.47 -5.72 -11.20
N GLU A 134 6.58 -5.85 -10.22
CA GLU A 134 5.88 -7.11 -9.95
C GLU A 134 5.08 -7.59 -11.16
N TYR A 135 4.32 -6.70 -11.82
CA TYR A 135 3.54 -7.06 -13.01
C TYR A 135 4.42 -7.56 -14.17
N PHE A 136 5.51 -6.85 -14.50
CA PHE A 136 6.38 -7.26 -15.59
C PHE A 136 7.16 -8.54 -15.27
N LEU A 137 7.65 -8.69 -14.04
CA LEU A 137 8.34 -9.90 -13.62
C LEU A 137 7.40 -11.10 -13.58
N PHE A 138 6.18 -10.93 -13.08
CA PHE A 138 5.15 -11.97 -13.10
C PHE A 138 4.92 -12.49 -14.53
N ARG A 139 4.71 -11.58 -15.50
CA ARG A 139 4.55 -11.95 -16.91
C ARG A 139 5.81 -12.61 -17.48
N ARG A 140 6.99 -12.04 -17.25
CA ARG A 140 8.26 -12.60 -17.75
C ARG A 140 8.57 -13.97 -17.16
N ASN A 141 8.07 -14.26 -15.97
CA ASN A 141 8.29 -15.52 -15.27
C ASN A 141 7.21 -16.57 -15.51
N GLU A 142 6.23 -16.29 -16.36
CA GLU A 142 5.25 -17.29 -16.77
C GLU A 142 5.96 -18.49 -17.43
N GLY A 143 5.71 -19.69 -16.89
CA GLY A 143 6.36 -20.93 -17.35
C GLY A 143 7.85 -21.07 -16.99
N LYS A 144 8.45 -20.16 -16.21
CA LYS A 144 9.83 -20.25 -15.72
C LYS A 144 9.87 -20.75 -14.27
N GLU A 145 10.78 -21.66 -13.99
CA GLU A 145 10.99 -22.27 -12.66
C GLU A 145 12.45 -22.19 -12.20
N GLY A 146 12.65 -22.23 -10.88
CA GLY A 146 13.97 -22.28 -10.25
C GLY A 146 14.92 -21.17 -10.73
N ALA A 147 16.15 -21.55 -11.09
CA ALA A 147 17.20 -20.62 -11.51
C ALA A 147 16.86 -19.82 -12.79
N ASN A 148 15.90 -20.30 -13.59
CA ASN A 148 15.49 -19.65 -14.84
C ASN A 148 14.50 -18.49 -14.62
N ARG A 149 13.90 -18.38 -13.42
CA ARG A 149 13.07 -17.22 -13.06
C ARG A 149 13.93 -15.97 -12.98
N GLU A 150 13.41 -14.89 -13.57
CA GLU A 150 13.95 -13.55 -13.47
C GLU A 150 13.67 -12.99 -12.08
N HIS A 151 14.70 -12.42 -11.46
CA HIS A 151 14.60 -11.78 -10.15
C HIS A 151 15.27 -10.42 -10.24
N LEU A 152 14.68 -9.40 -9.63
CA LEU A 152 15.21 -8.03 -9.65
C LEU A 152 15.78 -7.68 -8.28
N THR A 153 17.06 -7.33 -8.23
CA THR A 153 17.70 -6.91 -6.98
C THR A 153 17.84 -5.40 -6.96
N VAL A 154 16.95 -4.75 -6.21
CA VAL A 154 16.95 -3.30 -6.08
C VAL A 154 18.00 -2.87 -5.07
N ILE A 155 18.91 -1.99 -5.47
CA ILE A 155 19.92 -1.38 -4.59
C ILE A 155 19.71 0.13 -4.54
N GLY A 156 19.72 0.71 -3.33
CA GLY A 156 19.60 2.16 -3.13
C GLY A 156 20.38 2.66 -1.92
N ALA A 157 20.67 3.97 -1.92
CA ALA A 157 21.21 4.69 -0.78
C ALA A 157 20.24 5.80 -0.37
N THR A 158 20.16 6.11 0.93
CA THR A 158 19.29 7.17 1.43
C THR A 158 19.87 7.94 2.61
N SER A 159 19.46 9.20 2.71
CA SER A 159 19.56 10.03 3.92
C SER A 159 18.28 9.97 4.78
N GLY A 160 17.25 9.22 4.36
CA GLY A 160 15.99 9.04 5.08
C GLY A 160 14.80 8.72 4.14
N ASP A 161 14.15 9.76 3.62
CA ASP A 161 12.83 9.62 2.96
C ASP A 161 12.79 8.73 1.71
N THR A 162 13.86 8.77 0.90
CA THR A 162 13.87 8.00 -0.35
C THR A 162 13.87 6.51 -0.05
N GLY A 163 14.57 6.09 1.00
CA GLY A 163 14.62 4.70 1.42
C GLY A 163 13.27 4.20 1.91
N SER A 164 12.58 4.95 2.77
CA SER A 164 11.24 4.56 3.24
C SER A 164 10.28 4.37 2.08
N ALA A 165 10.19 5.33 1.15
CA ALA A 165 9.26 5.24 0.03
C ALA A 165 9.61 4.09 -0.94
N ALA A 166 10.90 3.77 -1.11
CA ALA A 166 11.36 2.62 -1.89
C ALA A 166 10.95 1.29 -1.24
N ILE A 167 11.20 1.18 0.07
CA ILE A 167 10.83 0.00 0.86
C ILE A 167 9.33 -0.23 0.81
N TYR A 168 8.50 0.78 1.10
CA TYR A 168 7.05 0.59 1.07
C TYR A 168 6.50 0.36 -0.34
N GLY A 169 7.19 0.78 -1.39
CA GLY A 169 6.81 0.46 -2.77
C GLY A 169 7.13 -0.99 -3.16
N LEU A 170 8.16 -1.58 -2.57
CA LEU A 170 8.72 -2.88 -2.96
C LEU A 170 8.54 -3.99 -1.92
N ARG A 171 8.12 -3.66 -0.70
CA ARG A 171 7.86 -4.64 0.36
C ARG A 171 6.82 -5.66 -0.12
N GLY A 172 7.13 -6.93 0.09
CA GLY A 172 6.27 -8.03 -0.30
C GLY A 172 6.08 -8.22 -1.81
N LYS A 173 6.88 -7.55 -2.67
CA LYS A 173 6.81 -7.75 -4.13
C LYS A 173 7.53 -9.02 -4.55
N LYS A 174 6.81 -9.88 -5.28
CA LYS A 174 7.33 -11.16 -5.75
C LYS A 174 8.46 -10.98 -6.77
N ASP A 175 9.47 -11.85 -6.69
CA ASP A 175 10.66 -11.85 -7.54
C ASP A 175 11.46 -10.51 -7.48
N VAL A 176 11.30 -9.73 -6.41
CA VAL A 176 12.03 -8.47 -6.17
C VAL A 176 12.62 -8.48 -4.76
N SER A 177 13.91 -8.21 -4.61
CA SER A 177 14.53 -7.85 -3.31
C SER A 177 14.90 -6.38 -3.30
N VAL A 178 14.86 -5.72 -2.14
CA VAL A 178 15.26 -4.32 -1.98
C VAL A 178 16.28 -4.17 -0.86
N PHE A 179 17.45 -3.61 -1.20
CA PHE A 179 18.53 -3.28 -0.29
C PHE A 179 18.69 -1.76 -0.21
N ILE A 180 18.38 -1.19 0.95
CA ILE A 180 18.53 0.24 1.21
C ILE A 180 19.66 0.46 2.20
N MET A 181 20.71 1.13 1.72
CA MET A 181 21.81 1.60 2.55
C MET A 181 21.51 2.96 3.16
N HIS A 182 21.78 3.11 4.45
CA HIS A 182 21.75 4.39 5.13
C HIS A 182 22.95 4.54 6.06
N PRO A 183 23.47 5.76 6.26
CA PRO A 183 24.58 5.96 7.18
C PRO A 183 24.14 5.73 8.64
N LYS A 184 24.83 4.82 9.32
CA LYS A 184 24.55 4.42 10.70
C LYS A 184 24.53 5.64 11.64
N GLY A 185 23.41 5.82 12.35
CA GLY A 185 23.21 6.91 13.32
C GLY A 185 23.12 8.32 12.72
N LYS A 186 22.94 8.46 11.40
CA LYS A 186 22.84 9.77 10.72
C LYS A 186 21.51 10.00 10.00
N VAL A 187 20.54 9.11 10.18
CA VAL A 187 19.15 9.27 9.75
C VAL A 187 18.30 9.63 10.96
N SER A 188 17.24 10.43 10.79
CA SER A 188 16.37 10.74 11.93
C SER A 188 15.70 9.47 12.47
N PRO A 189 15.43 9.38 13.79
CA PRO A 189 14.85 8.18 14.39
C PRO A 189 13.55 7.72 13.72
N ILE A 190 12.67 8.66 13.35
CA ILE A 190 11.40 8.33 12.71
C ILE A 190 11.59 7.80 11.28
N GLN A 191 12.50 8.38 10.50
CA GLN A 191 12.79 7.91 9.14
C GLN A 191 13.49 6.55 9.17
N GLU A 192 14.42 6.34 10.10
CA GLU A 192 15.06 5.03 10.30
C GLU A 192 14.04 3.99 10.74
N ALA A 193 13.13 4.33 11.67
CA ALA A 193 12.06 3.43 12.10
C ALA A 193 11.15 3.04 10.93
N GLN A 194 10.68 4.01 10.12
CA GLN A 194 9.90 3.72 8.91
C GLN A 194 10.59 2.70 7.98
N MET A 195 11.91 2.71 7.89
CA MET A 195 12.63 1.76 7.05
C MET A 195 12.81 0.40 7.74
N THR A 196 13.28 0.41 8.98
CA THR A 196 13.78 -0.77 9.69
C THR A 196 12.68 -1.59 10.37
N THR A 197 11.48 -1.05 10.59
CA THR A 197 10.35 -1.79 11.18
C THR A 197 9.53 -2.55 10.12
N VAL A 198 9.96 -2.53 8.86
CA VAL A 198 9.38 -3.33 7.78
C VAL A 198 10.10 -4.68 7.74
N LEU A 199 9.40 -5.73 8.18
CA LEU A 199 9.97 -7.07 8.38
C LEU A 199 9.76 -8.02 7.18
N ASP A 200 9.12 -7.58 6.10
CA ASP A 200 8.87 -8.36 4.88
C ASP A 200 10.19 -8.93 4.34
N ALA A 201 10.30 -10.24 4.12
CA ALA A 201 11.59 -10.90 3.89
C ALA A 201 12.44 -10.32 2.76
N ASN A 202 11.80 -9.76 1.73
CA ASN A 202 12.47 -9.16 0.59
C ASN A 202 13.07 -7.76 0.86
N VAL A 203 12.94 -7.23 2.08
CA VAL A 203 13.41 -5.90 2.48
C VAL A 203 14.66 -5.99 3.36
N HIS A 204 15.75 -5.38 2.91
CA HIS A 204 17.05 -5.38 3.58
C HIS A 204 17.52 -3.96 3.85
N ASN A 205 17.56 -3.58 5.13
CA ASN A 205 18.14 -2.32 5.55
C ASN A 205 19.60 -2.52 5.94
N LEU A 206 20.49 -1.73 5.35
CA LEU A 206 21.93 -1.81 5.57
C LEU A 206 22.41 -0.51 6.24
N ALA A 207 22.78 -0.61 7.53
CA ALA A 207 23.38 0.49 8.27
C ALA A 207 24.88 0.54 8.02
N VAL A 208 25.31 1.45 7.14
CA VAL A 208 26.71 1.60 6.72
C VAL A 208 27.48 2.44 7.74
N GLU A 209 28.63 1.94 8.21
CA GLU A 209 29.57 2.67 9.07
C GLU A 209 30.31 3.78 8.32
N GLY A 210 29.57 4.79 7.86
CA GLY A 210 30.09 5.86 7.01
C GLY A 210 29.17 7.07 6.90
N THR A 211 29.28 7.76 5.78
CA THR A 211 28.48 8.92 5.38
C THR A 211 27.46 8.53 4.31
N PHE A 212 26.53 9.43 4.00
CA PHE A 212 25.63 9.22 2.87
C PHE A 212 26.39 9.13 1.54
N ASP A 213 27.48 9.89 1.39
CA ASP A 213 28.34 9.82 0.20
C ASP A 213 28.99 8.43 0.06
N ASP A 214 29.45 7.83 1.16
CA ASP A 214 29.98 6.46 1.15
C ASP A 214 28.91 5.46 0.70
N CYS A 215 27.66 5.58 1.18
CA CYS A 215 26.55 4.76 0.68
C CYS A 215 26.33 4.94 -0.83
N GLN A 216 26.39 6.18 -1.33
CA GLN A 216 26.22 6.45 -2.76
C GLN A 216 27.36 5.86 -3.60
N ASP A 217 28.59 5.91 -3.10
CA ASP A 217 29.75 5.36 -3.79
C ASP A 217 29.71 3.82 -3.81
N ILE A 218 29.29 3.17 -2.72
CA ILE A 218 29.04 1.72 -2.72
C ILE A 218 28.00 1.33 -3.78
N VAL A 219 26.88 2.06 -3.89
CA VAL A 219 25.89 1.80 -4.94
C VAL A 219 26.55 1.84 -6.32
N LYS A 220 27.36 2.87 -6.63
CA LYS A 220 28.02 3.01 -7.93
C LYS A 220 28.98 1.85 -8.22
N GLU A 221 29.77 1.44 -7.24
CA GLU A 221 30.72 0.33 -7.39
C GLU A 221 29.99 -1.01 -7.61
N LEU A 222 28.89 -1.27 -6.91
CA LEU A 222 28.04 -2.45 -7.16
C LEU A 222 27.48 -2.46 -8.59
N PHE A 223 27.02 -1.31 -9.09
CA PHE A 223 26.59 -1.18 -10.50
C PHE A 223 27.73 -1.27 -11.51
N ALA A 224 28.99 -1.06 -11.11
CA ALA A 224 30.15 -1.21 -11.97
C ALA A 224 30.67 -2.66 -12.02
N ASP A 225 30.31 -3.51 -11.05
CA ASP A 225 30.71 -4.92 -11.03
C ASP A 225 29.91 -5.75 -12.06
N PRO A 226 30.56 -6.27 -13.11
CA PRO A 226 29.87 -7.03 -14.16
C PRO A 226 29.31 -8.38 -13.68
N GLU A 227 29.93 -9.01 -12.67
CA GLU A 227 29.55 -10.34 -12.21
C GLU A 227 28.23 -10.30 -11.44
N ILE A 228 28.09 -9.38 -10.48
CA ILE A 228 26.83 -9.24 -9.73
C ILE A 228 25.69 -8.73 -10.61
N ASN A 229 25.96 -7.79 -11.53
CA ASN A 229 24.94 -7.33 -12.49
C ASN A 229 24.41 -8.47 -13.37
N LYS A 230 25.30 -9.38 -13.79
CA LYS A 230 24.93 -10.54 -14.61
C LYS A 230 24.13 -11.59 -13.83
N THR A 231 24.46 -11.81 -12.56
CA THR A 231 23.92 -12.91 -11.75
C THR A 231 22.68 -12.52 -10.93
N HIS A 232 22.60 -11.28 -10.46
CA HIS A 232 21.58 -10.79 -9.53
C HIS A 232 20.72 -9.65 -10.10
N ARG A 233 21.01 -9.18 -11.33
CA ARG A 233 20.23 -8.19 -12.08
C ARG A 233 19.90 -6.96 -11.23
N LEU A 234 20.94 -6.17 -10.94
CA LEU A 234 20.78 -5.00 -10.11
C LEU A 234 19.89 -3.96 -10.81
N ALA A 235 18.99 -3.35 -10.05
CA ALA A 235 18.19 -2.21 -10.48
C ALA A 235 18.24 -1.09 -9.45
N ALA A 236 18.21 0.16 -9.92
CA ALA A 236 18.20 1.31 -9.05
C ALA A 236 16.76 1.81 -8.85
N VAL A 237 16.39 2.15 -7.62
CA VAL A 237 15.13 2.88 -7.32
C VAL A 237 15.31 4.40 -7.36
N ASN A 238 16.44 4.85 -7.91
CA ASN A 238 16.81 6.25 -7.98
C ASN A 238 15.76 7.10 -8.74
N SER A 239 15.82 8.41 -8.55
CA SER A 239 14.90 9.41 -9.14
C SER A 239 14.88 9.46 -10.67
N ILE A 240 15.64 8.58 -11.32
CA ILE A 240 15.85 8.56 -12.77
C ILE A 240 14.91 7.62 -13.52
N ASN A 241 14.22 6.68 -12.86
CA ASN A 241 13.31 5.78 -13.58
C ASN A 241 12.15 6.57 -14.23
N TRP A 242 11.84 6.30 -15.50
CA TRP A 242 10.81 7.04 -16.24
C TRP A 242 9.43 6.94 -15.60
N ALA A 243 9.04 5.77 -15.08
CA ALA A 243 7.73 5.58 -14.44
C ALA A 243 7.52 6.51 -13.23
N ARG A 244 8.61 6.95 -12.58
CA ARG A 244 8.52 7.94 -11.50
C ARG A 244 8.05 9.30 -12.02
N ILE A 245 8.64 9.77 -13.12
CA ILE A 245 8.24 11.04 -13.74
C ILE A 245 6.80 10.94 -14.24
N LEU A 246 6.45 9.84 -14.90
CA LEU A 246 5.10 9.59 -15.42
C LEU A 246 4.03 9.67 -14.31
N ALA A 247 4.24 8.99 -13.18
CA ALA A 247 3.29 9.00 -12.06
C ALA A 247 3.09 10.41 -11.47
N GLN A 248 4.15 11.22 -11.48
CA GLN A 248 4.13 12.57 -10.93
C GLN A 248 3.34 13.57 -11.81
N ILE A 249 3.15 13.29 -13.11
CA ILE A 249 2.36 14.16 -14.00
C ILE A 249 0.92 14.30 -13.48
N THR A 250 0.37 13.24 -12.89
CA THR A 250 -1.03 13.17 -12.46
C THR A 250 -1.43 14.29 -11.50
N TYR A 251 -0.61 14.60 -10.48
CA TYR A 251 -1.00 15.60 -9.48
C TYR A 251 -0.97 17.04 -10.00
N TYR A 252 -0.28 17.33 -11.11
CA TYR A 252 -0.37 18.63 -11.78
C TYR A 252 -1.74 18.83 -12.44
N PHE A 253 -2.26 17.81 -13.15
CA PHE A 253 -3.62 17.83 -13.69
C PHE A 253 -4.66 17.84 -12.58
N HIS A 254 -4.51 16.97 -11.58
CA HIS A 254 -5.46 16.86 -10.48
C HIS A 254 -5.60 18.17 -9.69
N SER A 255 -4.46 18.82 -9.36
CA SER A 255 -4.47 20.09 -8.62
C SER A 255 -5.00 21.26 -9.47
N TYR A 256 -4.69 21.30 -10.77
CA TYR A 256 -5.28 22.27 -11.70
C TYR A 256 -6.81 22.14 -11.75
N PHE A 257 -7.35 20.92 -11.93
CA PHE A 257 -8.79 20.73 -11.96
C PHE A 257 -9.45 20.98 -10.60
N SER A 258 -8.76 20.66 -9.50
CA SER A 258 -9.22 21.04 -8.16
C SER A 258 -9.34 22.56 -8.02
N LEU A 259 -8.36 23.32 -8.51
CA LEU A 259 -8.41 24.77 -8.55
C LEU A 259 -9.55 25.30 -9.45
N CYS A 260 -9.77 24.71 -10.62
CA CYS A 260 -10.90 25.05 -11.51
C CYS A 260 -12.25 24.84 -10.82
N ARG A 261 -12.39 23.80 -9.99
CA ARG A 261 -13.61 23.56 -9.21
C ARG A 261 -13.76 24.55 -8.05
N GLN A 262 -12.68 24.82 -7.30
CA GLN A 262 -12.68 25.74 -6.16
C GLN A 262 -12.96 27.19 -6.56
N THR A 263 -12.35 27.65 -7.66
CA THR A 263 -12.49 29.03 -8.16
C THR A 263 -13.68 29.21 -9.08
N GLN A 264 -14.36 28.11 -9.47
CA GLN A 264 -15.37 28.07 -10.53
C GLN A 264 -14.89 28.63 -11.89
N SER A 265 -13.58 28.78 -12.07
CA SER A 265 -12.95 29.17 -13.33
C SER A 265 -12.76 27.96 -14.24
N SER A 266 -12.97 28.14 -15.54
CA SER A 266 -12.66 27.10 -16.54
C SER A 266 -11.19 27.08 -16.94
N ASN A 267 -10.45 28.18 -16.71
CA ASN A 267 -9.05 28.32 -17.11
C ASN A 267 -8.29 29.29 -16.17
N PRO A 268 -8.12 28.95 -14.89
CA PRO A 268 -7.36 29.79 -13.96
C PRO A 268 -5.89 29.84 -14.39
N THR A 269 -5.30 31.04 -14.38
CA THR A 269 -3.86 31.19 -14.59
C THR A 269 -3.13 30.66 -13.37
N VAL A 270 -2.33 29.62 -13.55
CA VAL A 270 -1.61 28.94 -12.47
C VAL A 270 -0.10 28.96 -12.67
N ARG A 271 0.64 29.20 -11.58
CA ARG A 271 2.07 28.91 -11.46
C ARG A 271 2.27 27.80 -10.45
N PHE A 272 3.07 26.80 -10.79
CA PHE A 272 3.45 25.74 -9.86
C PHE A 272 4.80 26.08 -9.23
N VAL A 273 4.90 25.97 -7.90
CA VAL A 273 6.14 26.23 -7.18
C VAL A 273 6.60 24.95 -6.52
N VAL A 274 7.81 24.50 -6.85
CA VAL A 274 8.27 23.15 -6.54
C VAL A 274 9.58 23.21 -5.76
N PRO A 275 9.60 22.80 -4.48
CA PRO A 275 10.83 22.52 -3.74
C PRO A 275 11.63 21.44 -4.48
N THR A 276 12.75 21.84 -5.10
CA THR A 276 13.42 21.02 -6.11
C THR A 276 14.84 20.64 -5.69
N GLY A 277 15.08 19.34 -5.57
CA GLY A 277 16.42 18.73 -5.56
C GLY A 277 16.74 18.14 -6.94
N ASN A 278 16.52 16.83 -7.12
CA ASN A 278 16.86 16.06 -8.33
C ASN A 278 15.98 16.31 -9.59
N PHE A 279 15.26 17.43 -9.67
CA PHE A 279 14.46 17.90 -10.81
C PHE A 279 13.28 17.03 -11.27
N GLY A 280 13.09 15.82 -10.74
CA GLY A 280 12.07 14.88 -11.24
C GLY A 280 10.63 15.38 -11.08
N ASP A 281 10.33 16.00 -9.93
CA ASP A 281 9.02 16.57 -9.62
C ASP A 281 8.64 17.69 -10.60
N ILE A 282 9.44 18.77 -10.63
CA ILE A 282 9.16 19.89 -11.52
C ILE A 282 9.26 19.52 -13.01
N LEU A 283 10.04 18.50 -13.36
CA LEU A 283 10.07 17.95 -14.72
C LEU A 283 8.73 17.31 -15.09
N ALA A 284 8.04 16.63 -14.18
CA ALA A 284 6.69 16.14 -14.43
C ALA A 284 5.71 17.29 -14.69
N GLY A 285 5.88 18.43 -14.00
CA GLY A 285 5.14 19.67 -14.29
C GLY A 285 5.44 20.23 -15.68
N TYR A 286 6.69 20.10 -16.15
CA TYR A 286 7.06 20.42 -17.52
C TYR A 286 6.37 19.50 -18.52
N PHE A 287 6.37 18.19 -18.31
CA PHE A 287 5.61 17.27 -19.16
C PHE A 287 4.13 17.63 -19.20
N ALA A 288 3.49 17.90 -18.06
CA ALA A 288 2.09 18.32 -18.01
C ALA A 288 1.84 19.59 -18.84
N THR A 289 2.69 20.61 -18.68
CA THR A 289 2.62 21.87 -19.44
C THR A 289 2.79 21.63 -20.94
N ARG A 290 3.78 20.83 -21.33
CA ARG A 290 4.06 20.52 -22.75
C ARG A 290 3.01 19.61 -23.39
N MET A 291 2.28 18.81 -22.60
CA MET A 291 1.10 18.07 -23.07
C MET A 291 -0.08 19.00 -23.41
N GLY A 292 -0.16 20.15 -22.75
CA GLY A 292 -1.18 21.17 -22.98
C GLY A 292 -1.87 21.70 -21.73
N LEU A 293 -1.42 21.33 -20.52
CA LEU A 293 -1.91 21.93 -19.28
C LEU A 293 -1.59 23.44 -19.27
N PRO A 294 -2.58 24.34 -19.05
CA PRO A 294 -2.37 25.78 -19.14
C PRO A 294 -1.71 26.33 -17.86
N SER A 295 -0.40 26.13 -17.72
CA SER A 295 0.40 26.76 -16.69
C SER A 295 1.20 27.95 -17.25
N ASP A 296 1.41 29.00 -16.44
CA ASP A 296 2.19 30.19 -16.83
C ASP A 296 3.70 29.93 -16.71
N LYS A 297 4.16 29.61 -15.49
CA LYS A 297 5.56 29.28 -15.19
C LYS A 297 5.65 28.17 -14.15
N LEU A 298 6.71 27.37 -14.27
CA LEU A 298 7.16 26.42 -13.26
C LEU A 298 8.31 27.05 -12.46
N ILE A 299 8.13 27.19 -11.15
CA ILE A 299 9.09 27.88 -10.27
C ILE A 299 9.92 26.87 -9.50
N ILE A 300 11.21 26.84 -9.78
CA ILE A 300 12.19 25.99 -9.11
C ILE A 300 12.58 26.66 -7.79
N ALA A 301 12.14 26.11 -6.66
CA ALA A 301 12.54 26.57 -5.34
C ALA A 301 13.69 25.68 -4.82
N THR A 302 14.89 26.24 -4.72
CA THR A 302 16.08 25.56 -4.19
C THR A 302 16.37 26.02 -2.76
N ASN A 303 17.01 25.15 -1.97
CA ASN A 303 17.64 25.59 -0.72
C ASN A 303 19.00 26.24 -1.04
N GLU A 304 19.95 26.24 -0.09
CA GLU A 304 21.29 26.81 -0.33
C GLU A 304 22.14 25.99 -1.32
N ASN A 305 21.71 24.77 -1.68
CA ASN A 305 22.29 23.97 -2.76
C ASN A 305 21.63 24.37 -4.10
N ASP A 306 22.15 25.44 -4.66
CA ASP A 306 21.46 26.29 -5.63
C ASP A 306 21.94 26.11 -7.08
N ILE A 307 22.57 24.98 -7.42
CA ILE A 307 23.11 24.72 -8.76
C ILE A 307 22.09 24.97 -9.88
N LEU A 308 20.82 24.64 -9.64
CA LEU A 308 19.71 24.92 -10.55
C LEU A 308 19.43 26.43 -10.62
N HIS A 309 19.31 27.12 -9.48
CA HIS A 309 19.09 28.57 -9.47
C HIS A 309 20.19 29.30 -10.25
N ARG A 310 21.45 28.96 -10.00
CA ARG A 310 22.62 29.52 -10.70
C ARG A 310 22.54 29.30 -12.20
N PHE A 311 22.18 28.10 -12.67
CA PHE A 311 21.97 27.86 -14.10
C PHE A 311 20.96 28.82 -14.72
N TRP A 312 19.80 29.04 -14.08
CA TRP A 312 18.81 29.98 -14.60
C TRP A 312 19.26 31.44 -14.56
N LYS A 313 20.14 31.82 -13.63
CA LYS A 313 20.69 33.18 -13.56
C LYS A 313 21.80 33.40 -14.60
N THR A 314 22.70 32.45 -14.78
CA THR A 314 23.97 32.65 -15.52
C THR A 314 24.08 31.86 -16.82
N GLY A 315 23.34 30.76 -16.99
CA GLY A 315 23.53 29.79 -18.06
C GLY A 315 24.63 28.76 -17.81
N TYR A 316 25.22 28.75 -16.61
CA TYR A 316 26.28 27.80 -16.23
C TYR A 316 25.77 26.81 -15.18
N TYR A 317 26.00 25.52 -15.43
CA TYR A 317 25.67 24.42 -14.53
C TYR A 317 26.95 23.85 -13.93
N GLU A 318 27.25 24.21 -12.68
CA GLU A 318 28.57 24.00 -12.07
C GLU A 318 28.46 23.45 -10.65
N LYS A 319 29.20 22.38 -10.35
CA LYS A 319 29.28 21.79 -9.00
C LYS A 319 29.81 22.78 -7.96
N LYS A 320 30.73 23.64 -8.39
CA LYS A 320 31.25 24.76 -7.61
C LYS A 320 31.06 26.03 -8.45
N PRO A 321 30.46 27.10 -7.90
CA PRO A 321 30.26 28.32 -8.66
C PRO A 321 31.60 28.94 -9.05
N VAL A 322 31.77 29.16 -10.34
CA VAL A 322 32.83 29.99 -10.93
C VAL A 322 32.24 31.27 -11.51
N HIS A 323 30.94 31.25 -11.84
CA HIS A 323 30.20 32.38 -12.37
C HIS A 323 29.08 32.84 -11.42
N GLY A 324 28.75 34.13 -11.46
CA GLY A 324 27.64 34.72 -10.69
C GLY A 324 28.05 35.26 -9.32
N VAL A 325 27.07 35.80 -8.59
CA VAL A 325 27.26 36.47 -7.30
C VAL A 325 27.80 35.52 -6.22
N GLU A 326 27.52 34.23 -6.35
CA GLU A 326 27.98 33.17 -5.46
C GLU A 326 29.49 32.93 -5.58
N ALA A 327 30.06 33.15 -6.77
CA ALA A 327 31.51 33.14 -6.97
C ALA A 327 32.19 34.43 -6.46
N GLU A 328 31.43 35.54 -6.40
CA GLU A 328 31.90 36.88 -5.99
C GLU A 328 31.79 37.13 -4.46
N GLY A 329 31.57 36.09 -3.66
CA GLY A 329 31.58 36.17 -2.20
C GLY A 329 30.25 35.86 -1.50
N GLY A 330 29.22 35.46 -2.25
CA GLY A 330 27.94 34.99 -1.71
C GLY A 330 26.87 36.08 -1.63
N PHE A 331 25.66 35.71 -1.19
CA PHE A 331 24.55 36.65 -1.02
C PHE A 331 24.73 37.49 0.26
N ALA A 332 24.64 38.82 0.15
CA ALA A 332 24.80 39.72 1.29
C ALA A 332 23.71 39.52 2.39
N GLU A 333 22.55 39.00 2.00
CA GLU A 333 21.35 38.87 2.85
C GLU A 333 21.46 37.78 3.93
N ASP A 334 22.24 36.73 3.66
CA ASP A 334 22.46 35.59 4.57
C ASP A 334 23.93 35.20 4.75
N GLY A 335 24.86 35.87 4.05
CA GLY A 335 26.30 35.61 4.12
C GLY A 335 26.70 34.24 3.54
N ALA A 336 25.80 33.57 2.82
CA ALA A 336 26.03 32.22 2.32
C ALA A 336 27.06 32.24 1.18
N LYS A 337 28.23 31.65 1.47
CA LYS A 337 29.23 31.29 0.45
C LYS A 337 29.00 29.87 -0.01
N ALA A 338 29.40 29.58 -1.25
CA ALA A 338 29.45 28.21 -1.73
C ALA A 338 30.29 27.34 -0.79
N HIS A 339 29.74 26.20 -0.38
CA HIS A 339 30.44 25.29 0.52
C HIS A 339 31.68 24.69 -0.19
N PRO A 340 32.83 24.47 0.48
CA PRO A 340 34.05 23.98 -0.17
C PRO A 340 33.89 22.64 -0.92
N SER A 341 32.98 21.77 -0.48
CA SER A 341 32.64 20.49 -1.14
C SER A 341 31.64 20.63 -2.29
N GLY A 342 30.98 21.79 -2.44
CA GLY A 342 29.91 22.03 -3.41
C GLY A 342 28.50 21.66 -2.92
N VAL A 343 28.37 20.95 -1.80
CA VAL A 343 27.09 20.65 -1.12
C VAL A 343 27.15 21.13 0.32
N ARG A 344 26.07 21.75 0.78
CA ARG A 344 25.85 22.19 2.16
C ARG A 344 24.72 21.38 2.77
N VAL A 345 24.90 20.95 4.01
CA VAL A 345 23.80 20.38 4.81
C VAL A 345 22.87 21.50 5.24
N THR A 346 21.58 21.36 4.94
CA THR A 346 20.52 22.34 5.26
C THR A 346 19.43 21.70 6.11
N LEU A 347 18.41 22.49 6.48
CA LEU A 347 17.20 21.98 7.14
C LEU A 347 16.30 21.16 6.22
N ALA A 348 16.54 21.18 4.91
CA ALA A 348 15.79 20.45 3.89
C ALA A 348 16.67 19.39 3.19
N PRO A 349 17.11 18.34 3.91
CA PRO A 349 18.17 17.43 3.45
C PRO A 349 17.83 16.63 2.20
N ALA A 350 16.54 16.46 1.86
CA ALA A 350 16.15 15.77 0.63
C ALA A 350 16.42 16.60 -0.65
N MET A 351 16.76 17.89 -0.49
CA MET A 351 17.13 18.82 -1.56
C MET A 351 18.63 19.13 -1.57
N ASP A 352 19.42 18.60 -0.63
CA ASP A 352 20.86 18.83 -0.56
C ASP A 352 21.59 18.01 -1.63
N ILE A 353 21.69 18.59 -2.83
CA ILE A 353 22.25 17.93 -4.01
C ILE A 353 23.43 18.69 -4.60
N LEU A 354 24.44 17.96 -5.07
CA LEU A 354 25.54 18.54 -5.87
C LEU A 354 25.17 18.69 -7.34
N VAL A 355 24.46 17.71 -7.87
CA VAL A 355 24.04 17.60 -9.26
C VAL A 355 22.61 17.08 -9.26
N SER A 356 21.74 17.76 -9.97
CA SER A 356 20.35 17.38 -10.15
C SER A 356 20.19 16.35 -11.27
N SER A 357 19.85 15.11 -10.91
CA SER A 357 19.88 13.99 -11.86
C SER A 357 18.96 14.17 -13.07
N ASN A 358 17.71 14.62 -12.89
CA ASN A 358 16.75 14.72 -13.99
C ASN A 358 16.89 15.99 -14.82
N PHE A 359 17.79 16.91 -14.45
CA PHE A 359 18.04 18.11 -15.23
C PHE A 359 18.58 17.76 -16.63
N GLU A 360 19.28 16.63 -16.77
CA GLU A 360 19.69 16.04 -18.04
C GLU A 360 18.52 15.88 -19.03
N ARG A 361 17.33 15.45 -18.57
CA ARG A 361 16.16 15.29 -19.43
C ARG A 361 15.69 16.62 -20.01
N LEU A 362 15.65 17.67 -19.19
CA LEU A 362 15.29 19.00 -19.67
C LEU A 362 16.32 19.53 -20.67
N LEU A 363 17.63 19.36 -20.40
CA LEU A 363 18.70 19.78 -21.30
C LEU A 363 18.55 19.15 -22.69
N TRP A 364 18.13 17.89 -22.77
CA TRP A 364 17.84 17.25 -24.04
C TRP A 364 16.70 17.96 -24.80
N PHE A 365 15.57 18.23 -24.14
CA PHE A 365 14.45 18.93 -24.78
C PHE A 365 14.80 20.35 -25.20
N LEU A 366 15.61 21.07 -24.41
CA LEU A 366 16.10 22.40 -24.76
C LEU A 366 17.05 22.34 -25.97
N ALA A 367 17.98 21.38 -25.99
CA ALA A 367 18.90 21.15 -27.11
C ALA A 367 18.17 20.77 -28.40
N TYR A 368 17.11 19.96 -28.27
CA TYR A 368 16.24 19.56 -29.38
C TYR A 368 15.43 20.76 -29.91
N ARG A 369 14.79 21.54 -29.03
CA ARG A 369 13.93 22.68 -29.41
C ARG A 369 14.70 23.84 -30.01
N THR A 370 15.97 24.01 -29.64
CA THR A 370 16.86 25.08 -30.14
C THR A 370 17.72 24.66 -31.34
N SER A 371 17.58 23.43 -31.83
CA SER A 371 18.26 23.01 -33.07
C SER A 371 17.50 23.52 -34.30
N GLU A 372 18.24 24.02 -35.28
CA GLU A 372 17.74 24.50 -36.57
C GLU A 372 17.53 23.35 -37.58
N THR A 373 17.99 22.13 -37.26
CA THR A 373 17.94 20.97 -38.15
C THR A 373 16.50 20.51 -38.36
N GLU A 374 15.95 20.51 -39.58
CA GLU A 374 14.55 20.12 -39.85
C GLU A 374 14.27 18.62 -39.67
N GLU A 375 15.23 17.77 -40.03
CA GLU A 375 15.05 16.31 -39.96
C GLU A 375 15.00 15.82 -38.50
N THR A 376 13.85 15.27 -38.08
CA THR A 376 13.57 14.81 -36.71
C THR A 376 14.66 13.92 -36.13
N ASN A 377 15.08 12.89 -36.87
CA ASN A 377 16.07 11.94 -36.34
C ASN A 377 17.45 12.57 -36.21
N ARG A 378 17.86 13.41 -37.17
CA ARG A 378 19.12 14.16 -37.06
C ARG A 378 19.09 15.15 -35.89
N ARG A 379 17.97 15.83 -35.69
CA ARG A 379 17.75 16.73 -34.54
C ARG A 379 17.85 15.99 -33.20
N ARG A 380 17.27 14.77 -33.09
CA ARG A 380 17.40 13.91 -31.90
C ARG A 380 18.84 13.52 -31.62
N MET A 381 19.61 13.16 -32.66
CA MET A 381 21.03 12.83 -32.54
C MET A 381 21.85 14.03 -32.04
N GLU A 382 21.65 15.22 -32.61
CA GLU A 382 22.34 16.44 -32.17
C GLU A 382 22.03 16.81 -30.72
N ALA A 383 20.79 16.64 -30.28
CA ALA A 383 20.41 16.84 -28.89
C ALA A 383 21.15 15.87 -27.95
N GLY A 384 21.25 14.59 -28.34
CA GLY A 384 22.01 13.57 -27.63
C GLY A 384 23.50 13.89 -27.53
N GLU A 385 24.13 14.27 -28.65
CA GLU A 385 25.55 14.66 -28.73
C GLU A 385 25.85 15.86 -27.81
N LYS A 386 24.98 16.88 -27.80
CA LYS A 386 25.12 18.06 -26.92
C LYS A 386 25.05 17.68 -25.44
N VAL A 387 24.07 16.87 -25.05
CA VAL A 387 23.92 16.40 -23.66
C VAL A 387 25.11 15.55 -23.23
N GLN A 388 25.56 14.63 -24.08
CA GLN A 388 26.74 13.81 -23.80
C GLN A 388 27.99 14.67 -23.58
N ARG A 389 28.19 15.71 -24.40
CA ARG A 389 29.30 16.66 -24.24
C ARG A 389 29.23 17.41 -22.91
N TRP A 390 28.08 18.02 -22.59
CA TRP A 390 27.90 18.77 -21.33
C TRP A 390 28.15 17.90 -20.10
N LEU A 391 27.67 16.66 -20.11
CA LEU A 391 27.86 15.76 -18.96
C LEU A 391 29.30 15.23 -18.87
N SER A 392 30.00 15.13 -19.99
CA SER A 392 31.43 14.87 -20.00
C SER A 392 32.21 16.04 -19.37
N GLU A 393 31.91 17.28 -19.77
CA GLU A 393 32.47 18.52 -19.19
C GLU A 393 32.15 18.61 -17.68
N LEU A 394 30.92 18.32 -17.26
CA LEU A 394 30.55 18.27 -15.83
C LEU A 394 31.39 17.26 -15.03
N LYS A 395 31.75 16.13 -15.65
CA LYS A 395 32.58 15.08 -15.03
C LYS A 395 34.05 15.47 -14.97
N SER A 396 34.62 16.01 -16.05
CA SER A 396 36.05 16.31 -16.16
C SER A 396 36.45 17.69 -15.64
N GLU A 397 35.61 18.70 -15.84
CA GLU A 397 35.90 20.12 -15.56
C GLU A 397 35.07 20.67 -14.38
N GLY A 398 34.03 19.95 -13.96
CA GLY A 398 33.20 20.30 -12.81
C GLY A 398 32.00 21.19 -13.13
N GLY A 399 31.79 21.55 -14.40
CA GLY A 399 30.63 22.29 -14.87
C GLY A 399 30.63 22.49 -16.39
N PHE A 400 29.57 23.08 -16.92
CA PHE A 400 29.47 23.49 -18.32
C PHE A 400 28.58 24.73 -18.48
N GLY A 401 28.76 25.44 -19.61
CA GLY A 401 27.89 26.54 -20.02
C GLY A 401 26.98 26.15 -21.19
N VAL A 402 25.81 26.79 -21.27
CA VAL A 402 24.90 26.69 -22.43
C VAL A 402 24.85 28.01 -23.20
N SER A 403 24.37 27.95 -24.45
CA SER A 403 24.21 29.16 -25.27
C SER A 403 23.06 30.04 -24.75
N LYS A 404 23.02 31.30 -25.19
CA LYS A 404 21.98 32.26 -24.79
C LYS A 404 20.59 31.79 -25.24
N GLU A 405 20.51 31.09 -26.37
CA GLU A 405 19.29 30.55 -26.95
C GLU A 405 18.73 29.42 -26.08
N ILE A 406 19.60 28.52 -25.59
CA ILE A 406 19.20 27.45 -24.66
C ILE A 406 18.73 28.04 -23.32
N LEU A 407 19.46 29.03 -22.79
CA LEU A 407 19.06 29.70 -21.55
C LEU A 407 17.73 30.47 -21.72
N ALA A 408 17.52 31.13 -22.87
CA ALA A 408 16.27 31.80 -23.18
C ALA A 408 15.11 30.79 -23.25
N ALA A 409 15.29 29.67 -23.94
CA ALA A 409 14.32 28.58 -23.98
C ALA A 409 14.00 28.02 -22.58
N ALA A 410 15.00 27.87 -21.71
CA ALA A 410 14.76 27.45 -20.32
C ALA A 410 13.93 28.48 -19.52
N LYS A 411 14.11 29.78 -19.80
CA LYS A 411 13.36 30.88 -19.15
C LYS A 411 11.94 31.04 -19.69
N GLU A 412 11.60 30.43 -20.83
CA GLU A 412 10.23 30.43 -21.36
C GLU A 412 9.26 29.64 -20.48
N ASP A 413 9.69 28.50 -19.92
CA ASP A 413 8.82 27.63 -19.14
C ASP A 413 9.08 27.77 -17.62
N PHE A 414 10.26 28.25 -17.20
CA PHE A 414 10.70 28.21 -15.81
C PHE A 414 11.21 29.54 -15.25
N GLU A 415 11.02 29.70 -13.94
CA GLU A 415 11.70 30.67 -13.07
C GLU A 415 12.39 29.93 -11.91
N SER A 416 13.26 30.60 -11.16
CA SER A 416 13.92 29.98 -10.00
C SER A 416 14.18 30.94 -8.86
N GLU A 417 14.11 30.39 -7.65
CA GLU A 417 14.34 31.06 -6.38
C GLU A 417 15.25 30.21 -5.48
N ARG A 418 16.08 30.89 -4.68
CA ARG A 418 16.95 30.29 -3.66
C ARG A 418 16.49 30.73 -2.27
N VAL A 419 16.37 29.80 -1.34
CA VAL A 419 15.90 30.05 0.03
C VAL A 419 16.90 29.48 1.03
N SER A 420 17.35 30.28 2.00
CA SER A 420 18.28 29.82 3.04
C SER A 420 17.58 29.27 4.28
N ASP A 421 18.29 28.52 5.13
CA ASP A 421 17.73 27.96 6.37
C ASP A 421 17.08 29.02 7.27
N LYS A 422 17.67 30.22 7.35
CA LYS A 422 17.10 31.34 8.10
C LYS A 422 15.73 31.74 7.54
N GLN A 423 15.62 31.82 6.22
CA GLN A 423 14.37 32.14 5.53
C GLN A 423 13.37 31.00 5.66
N THR A 424 13.81 29.74 5.55
CA THR A 424 13.00 28.53 5.78
C THR A 424 12.33 28.56 7.15
N ILE A 425 13.11 28.76 8.22
CA ILE A 425 12.59 28.86 9.59
C ILE A 425 11.62 30.04 9.73
N GLN A 426 11.95 31.19 9.15
CA GLN A 426 11.06 32.34 9.17
C GLN A 426 9.74 32.05 8.46
N THR A 427 9.77 31.36 7.32
CA THR A 427 8.55 30.98 6.59
C THR A 427 7.68 30.00 7.38
N ILE A 428 8.28 29.01 8.06
CA ILE A 428 7.51 28.12 8.96
C ILE A 428 6.80 28.96 10.05
N LYS A 429 7.51 29.91 10.68
CA LYS A 429 6.95 30.82 11.68
C LYS A 429 5.84 31.71 11.12
N ASP A 430 6.08 32.33 9.96
CA ASP A 430 5.15 33.27 9.34
C ASP A 430 3.86 32.58 8.91
N THR A 431 3.95 31.37 8.34
CA THR A 431 2.78 30.57 7.98
C THR A 431 2.02 30.13 9.24
N TYR A 432 2.72 29.67 10.27
CA TYR A 432 2.10 29.30 11.53
C TYR A 432 1.43 30.49 12.24
N SER A 433 1.98 31.71 12.12
CA SER A 433 1.38 32.90 12.75
C SER A 433 0.05 33.34 12.12
N GLN A 434 -0.25 32.87 10.91
CA GLN A 434 -1.47 33.21 10.18
C GLN A 434 -2.55 32.18 10.47
N THR A 435 -3.77 32.64 10.81
CA THR A 435 -4.93 31.75 10.90
C THR A 435 -5.36 31.36 9.49
N LYS A 436 -5.56 30.05 9.25
CA LYS A 436 -6.10 29.56 7.99
C LYS A 436 -7.50 30.18 7.74
N PRO A 437 -7.85 30.52 6.49
CA PRO A 437 -9.19 31.01 6.15
C PRO A 437 -10.29 30.08 6.69
N SER A 438 -11.33 30.64 7.32
CA SER A 438 -12.43 29.86 7.91
C SER A 438 -13.16 29.07 6.82
N ALA A 439 -13.24 27.74 6.96
CA ALA A 439 -13.74 26.82 5.96
C ALA A 439 -15.19 27.11 5.51
N LYS A 440 -15.34 27.89 4.43
CA LYS A 440 -16.40 27.72 3.42
C LYS A 440 -15.85 27.02 2.18
N GLN A 441 -14.82 26.18 2.35
CA GLN A 441 -14.18 25.48 1.24
C GLN A 441 -15.05 24.29 0.80
N ALA A 442 -15.89 24.56 -0.20
CA ALA A 442 -16.34 23.53 -1.10
C ALA A 442 -15.10 22.92 -1.80
N ASN A 443 -14.77 21.71 -1.38
CA ASN A 443 -14.10 20.64 -2.13
C ASN A 443 -12.56 20.71 -2.26
N GLY A 444 -11.89 20.14 -1.25
CA GLY A 444 -10.58 19.46 -1.35
C GLY A 444 -10.54 18.08 -0.66
N HIS A 445 -11.65 17.70 -0.01
CA HIS A 445 -11.92 16.34 0.45
C HIS A 445 -13.25 15.94 -0.20
N ALA A 446 -13.26 14.92 -1.06
CA ALA A 446 -14.48 14.41 -1.71
C ALA A 446 -15.58 13.87 -0.76
N ASN A 447 -15.54 14.21 0.54
CA ASN A 447 -16.51 13.84 1.57
C ASN A 447 -17.13 15.02 2.34
N GLY A 448 -16.79 16.28 2.06
CA GLY A 448 -17.36 17.41 2.82
C GLY A 448 -17.03 17.39 4.32
N THR A 449 -16.01 16.62 4.73
CA THR A 449 -15.54 16.56 6.12
C THR A 449 -14.51 17.65 6.37
N SER A 450 -14.65 18.39 7.49
CA SER A 450 -13.71 19.44 7.91
C SER A 450 -12.40 18.93 8.52
N LYS A 451 -12.18 17.61 8.61
CA LYS A 451 -10.98 17.02 9.24
C LYS A 451 -9.91 16.69 8.20
N PRO A 452 -8.62 17.04 8.45
CA PRO A 452 -7.50 16.64 7.61
C PRO A 452 -7.40 15.11 7.47
N ALA A 453 -6.97 14.63 6.30
CA ALA A 453 -6.74 13.21 6.04
C ALA A 453 -5.54 12.63 6.81
N THR A 454 -4.70 13.48 7.38
CA THR A 454 -3.55 13.10 8.22
C THR A 454 -3.44 14.14 9.33
N THR A 455 -3.31 13.67 10.58
CA THR A 455 -3.17 14.55 11.74
C THR A 455 -1.78 15.19 11.80
N GLY A 456 -1.65 16.35 12.44
CA GLY A 456 -0.36 17.00 12.67
C GLY A 456 0.05 18.05 11.64
N THR A 457 -0.82 18.39 10.68
CA THR A 457 -0.60 19.51 9.74
C THR A 457 -1.16 20.85 10.26
N GLU A 458 -2.00 20.82 11.29
CA GLU A 458 -2.67 22.00 11.85
C GLU A 458 -2.65 21.99 13.39
N HIS A 459 -2.47 23.16 14.00
CA HIS A 459 -2.59 23.39 15.45
C HIS A 459 -3.39 24.68 15.70
N GLU A 460 -4.52 24.58 16.41
CA GLU A 460 -5.38 25.72 16.76
C GLU A 460 -5.79 26.62 15.56
N GLY A 461 -5.95 26.05 14.37
CA GLY A 461 -6.31 26.79 13.15
C GLY A 461 -5.13 27.39 12.38
N HIS A 462 -3.90 27.06 12.79
CA HIS A 462 -2.65 27.45 12.15
C HIS A 462 -2.03 26.26 11.40
N TYR A 463 -1.52 26.49 10.20
CA TYR A 463 -0.91 25.44 9.38
C TYR A 463 0.59 25.30 9.70
N ILE A 464 1.07 24.06 9.75
CA ILE A 464 2.46 23.73 10.08
C ILE A 464 3.15 23.22 8.82
N LEU A 465 4.24 23.86 8.42
CA LEU A 465 5.03 23.46 7.26
C LEU A 465 6.24 22.62 7.69
N ASP A 466 6.57 21.61 6.88
CA ASP A 466 7.90 21.01 6.87
C ASP A 466 8.90 21.98 6.17
N PRO A 467 10.22 21.85 6.39
CA PRO A 467 11.21 22.75 5.82
C PRO A 467 11.25 22.78 4.28
N HIS A 468 10.95 21.65 3.60
CA HIS A 468 10.91 21.60 2.14
C HIS A 468 9.73 22.41 1.61
N SER A 469 8.54 22.20 2.18
CA SER A 469 7.34 22.98 1.83
C SER A 469 7.52 24.46 2.13
N ALA A 470 8.21 24.82 3.22
CA ALA A 470 8.52 26.21 3.55
C ALA A 470 9.41 26.91 2.50
N ILE A 471 10.37 26.20 1.91
CA ILE A 471 11.15 26.72 0.77
C ILE A 471 10.23 27.02 -0.42
N GLY A 472 9.29 26.11 -0.71
CA GLY A 472 8.27 26.33 -1.75
C GLY A 472 7.43 27.56 -1.48
N ILE A 473 6.92 27.72 -0.26
CA ILE A 473 6.10 28.88 0.13
C ILE A 473 6.87 30.19 0.07
N ALA A 474 8.13 30.21 0.53
CA ALA A 474 8.97 31.40 0.43
C ALA A 474 9.16 31.84 -1.04
N ALA A 475 9.41 30.89 -1.94
CA ALA A 475 9.50 31.16 -3.38
C ALA A 475 8.16 31.60 -3.98
N SER A 476 7.03 31.01 -3.54
CA SER A 476 5.69 31.42 -3.96
C SER A 476 5.44 32.88 -3.60
N LEU A 477 5.74 33.31 -2.38
CA LEU A 477 5.54 34.69 -1.92
C LEU A 477 6.35 35.70 -2.75
N ARG A 478 7.58 35.36 -3.15
CA ARG A 478 8.39 36.21 -4.04
C ARG A 478 7.83 36.27 -5.46
N SER A 479 7.32 35.16 -5.97
CA SER A 479 6.67 35.14 -7.28
C SER A 479 5.39 35.97 -7.27
N ILE A 480 4.55 35.83 -6.24
CA ILE A 480 3.31 36.59 -6.06
C ILE A 480 3.58 38.09 -6.14
N ALA A 481 4.66 38.57 -5.52
CA ALA A 481 5.03 39.99 -5.54
C ALA A 481 5.33 40.55 -6.95
N ASN A 482 5.62 39.68 -7.93
CA ASN A 482 6.02 40.03 -9.29
C ASN A 482 5.01 39.58 -10.36
N THR A 483 3.84 39.09 -9.96
CA THR A 483 2.79 38.58 -10.86
C THR A 483 1.46 39.30 -10.68
N PRO A 484 0.56 39.28 -11.69
CA PRO A 484 -0.80 39.80 -11.53
C PRO A 484 -1.51 39.16 -10.34
N ALA A 485 -2.31 39.93 -9.60
CA ALA A 485 -3.04 39.43 -8.42
C ALA A 485 -4.05 38.32 -8.74
N SER A 486 -4.44 38.15 -10.02
CA SER A 486 -5.31 37.08 -10.50
C SER A 486 -4.60 35.74 -10.72
N THR A 487 -3.27 35.70 -10.64
CA THR A 487 -2.49 34.47 -10.80
C THR A 487 -2.57 33.64 -9.53
N HIS A 488 -2.87 32.35 -9.68
CA HIS A 488 -2.84 31.38 -8.58
C HIS A 488 -1.48 30.72 -8.48
N HIS A 489 -1.01 30.51 -7.25
CA HIS A 489 0.24 29.79 -6.98
C HIS A 489 -0.08 28.49 -6.24
N ILE A 490 0.25 27.35 -6.84
CA ILE A 490 0.16 26.05 -6.20
C ILE A 490 1.58 25.64 -5.79
N SER A 491 1.87 25.76 -4.50
CA SER A 491 3.12 25.30 -3.89
C SER A 491 3.01 23.82 -3.53
N LEU A 492 4.02 23.00 -3.85
CA LEU A 492 3.98 21.57 -3.55
C LEU A 492 4.50 21.30 -2.15
N ALA A 493 3.66 20.68 -1.31
CA ALA A 493 4.08 20.19 -0.01
C ALA A 493 4.59 18.76 -0.09
N THR A 494 5.91 18.62 -0.03
CA THR A 494 6.59 17.38 -0.42
C THR A 494 6.77 16.39 0.74
N ALA A 495 6.57 16.81 2.00
CA ALA A 495 6.63 15.94 3.16
C ALA A 495 5.71 16.41 4.29
N HIS A 496 5.33 15.49 5.17
CA HIS A 496 4.63 15.83 6.39
C HIS A 496 5.60 16.48 7.41
N PRO A 497 5.18 17.50 8.18
CA PRO A 497 6.06 18.17 9.16
C PRO A 497 6.70 17.22 10.18
N ALA A 498 5.98 16.15 10.56
CA ALA A 498 6.47 15.13 11.48
C ALA A 498 7.76 14.42 11.04
N LYS A 499 8.08 14.43 9.74
CA LYS A 499 9.31 13.83 9.22
C LYS A 499 10.56 14.64 9.57
N PHE A 500 10.41 15.91 9.92
CA PHE A 500 11.51 16.86 10.11
C PHE A 500 11.37 17.62 11.43
N SER A 501 11.27 16.87 12.53
CA SER A 501 11.03 17.40 13.87
C SER A 501 11.96 18.56 14.23
N HIS A 502 13.26 18.40 13.98
CA HIS A 502 14.26 19.41 14.32
C HIS A 502 13.97 20.80 13.73
N ALA A 503 13.61 20.87 12.44
CA ALA A 503 13.33 22.15 11.78
C ALA A 503 12.02 22.78 12.30
N VAL A 504 11.00 21.95 12.51
CA VAL A 504 9.69 22.38 13.03
C VAL A 504 9.83 22.88 14.47
N GLU A 505 10.54 22.16 15.33
CA GLU A 505 10.83 22.57 16.71
C GLU A 505 11.68 23.84 16.76
N LEU A 506 12.73 23.94 15.92
CA LEU A 506 13.55 25.15 15.84
C LEU A 506 12.72 26.38 15.47
N ALA A 507 11.68 26.20 14.65
CA ALA A 507 10.75 27.25 14.27
C ALA A 507 9.70 27.56 15.35
N LEU A 508 9.10 26.54 15.97
CA LEU A 508 7.83 26.69 16.69
C LEU A 508 7.89 26.40 18.20
N LYS A 509 9.03 25.96 18.76
CA LYS A 509 9.15 25.63 20.21
C LYS A 509 8.72 26.74 21.17
N ASP A 510 8.82 28.01 20.75
CA ASP A 510 8.48 29.18 21.56
C ASP A 510 7.05 29.69 21.27
N ALA A 511 6.30 29.02 20.38
CA ALA A 511 4.92 29.37 20.07
C ALA A 511 3.97 28.90 21.20
N PRO A 512 3.02 29.74 21.65
CA PRO A 512 2.09 29.36 22.72
C PRO A 512 1.30 28.08 22.37
N GLY A 513 1.24 27.13 23.31
CA GLY A 513 0.46 25.89 23.16
C GLY A 513 1.10 24.83 22.26
N PHE A 514 2.09 25.19 21.44
CA PHE A 514 2.76 24.26 20.53
C PHE A 514 3.60 23.23 21.30
N SER A 515 3.41 21.96 20.96
CA SER A 515 4.32 20.87 21.31
C SER A 515 4.45 19.94 20.10
N PHE A 516 5.64 19.36 19.89
CA PHE A 516 5.87 18.54 18.71
C PHE A 516 5.01 17.26 18.71
N GLU A 517 4.59 16.80 19.88
CA GLU A 517 3.63 15.70 20.04
C GLU A 517 2.31 15.96 19.31
N THR A 518 1.89 17.23 19.15
CA THR A 518 0.69 17.61 18.38
C THR A 518 0.88 17.48 16.87
N VAL A 519 2.13 17.36 16.40
CA VAL A 519 2.51 17.21 15.00
C VAL A 519 2.61 15.74 14.60
N LEU A 520 2.72 14.81 15.56
CA LEU A 520 2.89 13.39 15.28
C LEU A 520 1.59 12.75 14.76
N PRO A 521 1.60 12.13 13.56
CA PRO A 521 0.51 11.29 13.10
C PRO A 521 0.35 10.06 13.97
N GLU A 522 -0.86 9.49 14.02
CA GLU A 522 -1.14 8.26 14.78
C GLU A 522 -0.22 7.09 14.38
N GLN A 523 0.16 7.01 13.10
CA GLN A 523 1.05 5.96 12.57
C GLN A 523 2.50 6.07 13.06
N PHE A 524 2.91 7.23 13.57
CA PHE A 524 4.25 7.46 14.10
C PHE A 524 4.32 7.18 15.61
N VAL A 525 3.17 7.17 16.29
CA VAL A 525 3.11 6.86 17.73
C VAL A 525 3.46 5.39 17.94
N GLY A 526 4.52 5.12 18.70
CA GLY A 526 4.98 3.75 18.97
C GLY A 526 5.93 3.18 17.90
N LEU A 527 6.11 3.88 16.76
CA LEU A 527 6.86 3.34 15.62
C LEU A 527 8.34 3.08 15.96
N GLU A 528 8.96 3.98 16.74
CA GLU A 528 10.37 3.85 17.14
C GLU A 528 10.62 2.69 18.11
N GLN A 529 9.58 2.19 18.77
CA GLN A 529 9.62 1.08 19.74
C GLN A 529 9.33 -0.28 19.11
N MET A 530 8.91 -0.33 17.85
CA MET A 530 8.67 -1.58 17.13
C MET A 530 9.97 -2.35 16.91
N GLU A 531 9.83 -3.66 16.65
CA GLU A 531 10.94 -4.50 16.22
C GLU A 531 11.59 -3.94 14.95
N LYS A 532 12.92 -3.90 14.93
CA LYS A 532 13.73 -3.39 13.82
C LYS A 532 14.56 -4.53 13.23
N ARG A 533 14.58 -4.62 11.90
CA ARG A 533 15.54 -5.45 11.15
C ARG A 533 16.49 -4.55 10.37
N VAL A 534 17.76 -4.59 10.76
CA VAL A 534 18.86 -3.86 10.11
C VAL A 534 20.13 -4.69 10.20
N THR A 535 20.88 -4.72 9.10
CA THR A 535 22.20 -5.35 9.02
C THR A 535 23.24 -4.26 9.01
N GLU A 536 24.17 -4.29 9.96
CA GLU A 536 25.30 -3.35 9.96
C GLU A 536 26.38 -3.83 9.00
N CYS A 537 26.99 -2.90 8.27
CA CYS A 537 28.09 -3.20 7.34
C CYS A 537 29.12 -2.08 7.31
N LYS A 538 30.34 -2.43 6.88
CA LYS A 538 31.43 -1.46 6.71
C LYS A 538 31.16 -0.59 5.49
N ALA A 539 31.82 0.56 5.42
CA ALA A 539 31.83 1.42 4.24
C ALA A 539 32.71 0.84 3.09
N GLU A 540 32.52 -0.44 2.75
CA GLU A 540 33.23 -1.17 1.71
C GLU A 540 32.22 -1.89 0.80
N TRP A 541 32.30 -1.68 -0.52
CA TRP A 541 31.29 -2.20 -1.45
C TRP A 541 31.31 -3.72 -1.54
N GLN A 542 32.45 -4.36 -1.28
CA GLN A 542 32.58 -5.82 -1.25
C GLN A 542 31.80 -6.44 -0.08
N ASP A 543 31.78 -5.78 1.08
CA ASP A 543 31.01 -6.23 2.24
C ASP A 543 29.50 -6.21 1.93
N VAL A 544 29.04 -5.11 1.32
CA VAL A 544 27.64 -5.00 0.85
C VAL A 544 27.33 -6.04 -0.23
N ARG A 545 28.25 -6.28 -1.17
CA ARG A 545 28.10 -7.30 -2.21
C ARG A 545 27.90 -8.69 -1.61
N GLU A 546 28.68 -9.07 -0.61
CA GLU A 546 28.56 -10.37 0.06
C GLU A 546 27.20 -10.52 0.76
N ILE A 547 26.73 -9.46 1.42
CA ILE A 547 25.39 -9.43 2.02
C ILE A 547 24.33 -9.61 0.94
N VAL A 548 24.34 -8.80 -0.12
CA VAL A 548 23.34 -8.87 -1.21
C VAL A 548 23.28 -10.27 -1.82
N VAL A 549 24.42 -10.87 -2.15
CA VAL A 549 24.47 -12.22 -2.73
C VAL A 549 23.90 -13.25 -1.76
N ARG A 550 24.32 -13.23 -0.49
CA ARG A 550 23.83 -14.18 0.52
C ARG A 550 22.32 -14.09 0.69
N GLU A 551 21.81 -12.88 0.91
CA GLU A 551 20.39 -12.66 1.21
C GLU A 551 19.50 -13.02 0.00
N VAL A 552 19.88 -12.63 -1.22
CA VAL A 552 19.13 -13.01 -2.43
C VAL A 552 19.18 -14.52 -2.67
N GLU A 553 20.32 -15.17 -2.44
CA GLU A 553 20.40 -16.62 -2.55
C GLU A 553 19.55 -17.36 -1.50
N GLU A 554 19.49 -16.85 -0.26
CA GLU A 554 18.63 -17.37 0.81
C GLU A 554 17.14 -17.23 0.46
N GLU A 555 16.72 -16.06 -0.05
CA GLU A 555 15.37 -15.84 -0.57
C GLU A 555 15.03 -16.84 -1.70
N ARG A 556 15.97 -17.04 -2.65
CA ARG A 556 15.76 -17.95 -3.78
C ARG A 556 15.79 -19.43 -3.42
N LYS A 557 16.40 -19.80 -2.29
CA LYS A 557 16.40 -21.18 -1.74
C LYS A 557 15.10 -21.51 -0.99
N GLY A 558 14.22 -20.52 -0.76
CA GLY A 558 12.95 -20.71 -0.05
C GLY A 558 13.09 -20.78 1.47
N GLU A 559 14.19 -20.27 2.04
CA GLU A 559 14.43 -20.30 3.51
C GLU A 559 14.02 -18.99 4.22
N ARG A 560 13.62 -17.94 3.49
CA ARG A 560 13.07 -16.69 4.06
C ARG A 560 11.81 -16.22 3.34
N MET A 561 10.74 -16.18 4.11
CA MET A 561 9.35 -16.19 3.68
C MET A 561 8.86 -14.87 3.08
N VAL A 562 8.51 -14.85 1.79
CA VAL A 562 7.96 -13.67 1.10
C VAL A 562 6.45 -13.54 1.35
N TYR A 563 6.06 -12.51 2.09
CA TYR A 563 4.66 -12.07 2.17
C TYR A 563 4.30 -11.27 0.90
N SER A 564 3.76 -11.94 -0.13
CA SER A 564 3.15 -11.30 -1.31
C SER A 564 1.69 -11.73 -1.44
N GLN A 565 0.79 -10.78 -1.75
CA GLN A 565 -0.56 -11.12 -2.23
C GLN A 565 -0.43 -11.76 -3.61
N GLY A 566 -0.34 -13.09 -3.61
CA GLY A 566 -0.12 -13.93 -4.80
C GLY A 566 0.51 -15.28 -4.41
N LYS A 567 -0.25 -16.05 -3.61
CA LYS A 567 0.20 -17.12 -2.68
C LYS A 567 1.23 -16.61 -1.69
N GLY A 568 0.79 -16.27 -0.48
CA GLY A 568 1.70 -16.16 0.66
C GLY A 568 2.41 -17.47 0.94
N GLU A 569 3.23 -17.49 1.99
CA GLU A 569 3.89 -18.68 2.50
C GLU A 569 3.31 -19.04 3.88
N TYR A 570 3.27 -20.33 4.22
CA TYR A 570 2.68 -20.80 5.50
C TYR A 570 3.43 -20.22 6.70
N ALA A 571 2.77 -19.57 7.64
CA ALA A 571 3.42 -18.97 8.81
C ALA A 571 4.48 -19.91 9.42
N PRO A 572 5.65 -19.40 9.85
CA PRO A 572 6.73 -20.25 10.35
C PRO A 572 6.30 -21.22 11.46
N SER A 573 5.41 -20.77 12.35
CA SER A 573 4.82 -21.61 13.41
C SER A 573 4.00 -22.79 12.87
N TRP A 574 3.33 -22.62 11.73
CA TRP A 574 2.65 -23.71 11.02
C TRP A 574 3.65 -24.71 10.44
N LEU A 575 4.71 -24.24 9.79
CA LEU A 575 5.74 -25.11 9.23
C LEU A 575 6.47 -25.91 10.33
N GLU A 576 6.69 -25.30 11.50
CA GLU A 576 7.23 -26.00 12.68
C GLU A 576 6.30 -27.11 13.17
N LEU A 577 4.98 -26.86 13.19
CA LEU A 577 3.99 -27.89 13.50
C LEU A 577 4.04 -29.06 12.50
N GLU A 578 4.06 -28.78 11.20
CA GLU A 578 4.15 -29.83 10.17
C GLU A 578 5.42 -30.67 10.35
N LYS A 579 6.55 -30.01 10.62
CA LYS A 579 7.83 -30.66 10.89
C LYS A 579 7.77 -31.53 12.14
N ALA A 580 7.18 -31.04 13.22
CA ALA A 580 7.04 -31.78 14.48
C ALA A 580 6.08 -32.98 14.34
N SER A 581 5.06 -32.84 13.49
CA SER A 581 4.03 -33.86 13.25
C SER A 581 4.46 -34.92 12.22
N GLY A 582 5.62 -34.74 11.59
CA GLY A 582 6.17 -35.68 10.60
C GLY A 582 5.50 -35.60 9.22
N GLY A 583 4.80 -34.51 8.93
CA GLY A 583 4.18 -34.28 7.63
C GLY A 583 2.92 -33.42 7.67
N ARG A 584 2.36 -33.16 6.49
CA ARG A 584 1.13 -32.39 6.28
C ARG A 584 -0.09 -33.30 6.37
N ALA A 585 -0.97 -33.05 7.35
CA ALA A 585 -2.24 -33.75 7.46
C ALA A 585 -3.27 -33.11 6.54
N ILE A 586 -3.97 -33.90 5.72
CA ILE A 586 -5.03 -33.45 4.80
C ILE A 586 -6.16 -34.47 4.85
N LEU A 587 -7.39 -34.05 5.15
CA LEU A 587 -8.54 -34.94 5.21
C LEU A 587 -9.00 -35.34 3.80
N LYS A 588 -8.61 -36.52 3.33
CA LYS A 588 -8.98 -37.04 2.01
C LYS A 588 -9.06 -38.56 2.00
N GLY A 589 -9.59 -39.12 0.92
CA GLY A 589 -9.85 -40.55 0.78
C GLY A 589 -11.34 -40.88 0.92
N SER A 590 -11.65 -42.14 1.20
CA SER A 590 -13.00 -42.61 1.48
C SER A 590 -13.58 -41.97 2.76
N PRO A 591 -14.92 -41.92 2.90
CA PRO A 591 -15.56 -41.46 4.14
C PRO A 591 -15.01 -42.11 5.41
N GLU A 592 -14.73 -43.42 5.36
CA GLU A 592 -14.16 -44.18 6.47
C GLU A 592 -12.73 -43.74 6.80
N GLU A 593 -11.90 -43.47 5.80
CA GLU A 593 -10.54 -42.95 5.98
C GLU A 593 -10.56 -41.55 6.59
N ILE A 594 -11.41 -40.66 6.09
CA ILE A 594 -11.56 -39.30 6.63
C ILE A 594 -11.99 -39.34 8.10
N ARG A 595 -12.98 -40.19 8.44
CA ARG A 595 -13.40 -40.41 9.84
C ARG A 595 -12.25 -40.92 10.71
N GLY A 596 -11.47 -41.87 10.21
CA GLY A 596 -10.29 -42.39 10.91
C GLY A 596 -9.22 -41.31 11.15
N MET A 597 -8.92 -40.52 10.12
CA MET A 597 -7.94 -39.41 10.20
C MET A 597 -8.40 -38.32 11.18
N TYR A 598 -9.68 -37.93 11.12
CA TYR A 598 -10.24 -36.93 12.01
C TYR A 598 -10.25 -37.40 13.47
N ALA A 599 -10.64 -38.64 13.74
CA ALA A 599 -10.61 -39.22 15.08
C ALA A 599 -9.17 -39.29 15.64
N ALA A 600 -8.19 -39.66 14.81
CA ALA A 600 -6.79 -39.67 15.21
C ALA A 600 -6.26 -38.27 15.54
N LEU A 601 -6.64 -37.27 14.73
CA LEU A 601 -6.30 -35.86 14.98
C LEU A 601 -6.93 -35.37 16.29
N GLY A 602 -8.23 -35.61 16.51
CA GLY A 602 -8.92 -35.24 17.75
C GLY A 602 -8.25 -35.84 18.99
N GLN A 603 -7.88 -37.12 18.94
CA GLN A 603 -7.17 -37.77 20.04
C GLN A 603 -5.79 -37.14 20.31
N ALA A 604 -5.05 -36.77 19.26
CA ALA A 604 -3.73 -36.12 19.39
C ALA A 604 -3.83 -34.70 19.96
N LEU A 605 -4.87 -33.94 19.59
CA LEU A 605 -5.11 -32.59 20.09
C LEU A 605 -5.64 -32.60 21.52
N ALA A 606 -6.54 -33.53 21.87
CA ALA A 606 -7.09 -33.66 23.21
C ALA A 606 -6.00 -33.87 24.29
N ALA A 607 -4.90 -34.54 23.93
CA ALA A 607 -3.75 -34.73 24.82
C ALA A 607 -2.95 -33.44 25.10
N GLN A 608 -3.10 -32.40 24.26
CA GLN A 608 -2.39 -31.13 24.34
C GLN A 608 -3.24 -30.01 24.95
N LEU A 609 -4.57 -30.17 24.96
CA LEU A 609 -5.48 -29.19 25.50
C LEU A 609 -5.36 -29.09 27.02
N PRO A 610 -5.49 -27.88 27.59
CA PRO A 610 -5.57 -27.71 29.04
C PRO A 610 -6.86 -28.35 29.57
N LYS A 611 -6.90 -28.59 30.88
CA LYS A 611 -8.11 -29.11 31.53
C LYS A 611 -9.29 -28.16 31.26
N PRO A 612 -10.49 -28.70 30.95
CA PRO A 612 -11.69 -27.90 30.79
C PRO A 612 -11.94 -27.01 32.01
N SER A 613 -12.35 -25.76 31.76
CA SER A 613 -12.63 -24.80 32.82
C SER A 613 -13.72 -25.31 33.77
N GLU A 614 -13.44 -25.25 35.08
CA GLU A 614 -14.42 -25.55 36.11
C GLU A 614 -15.44 -24.42 36.28
N ASN A 615 -15.29 -23.27 35.60
CA ASN A 615 -16.22 -22.15 35.69
C ASN A 615 -17.42 -22.26 34.74
N VAL A 616 -17.50 -23.34 33.96
CA VAL A 616 -18.61 -23.58 33.02
C VAL A 616 -19.34 -24.85 33.43
N GLU A 617 -20.66 -24.74 33.62
CA GLU A 617 -21.55 -25.90 33.76
C GLU A 617 -21.87 -26.46 32.38
N THR A 618 -21.93 -27.79 32.29
CA THR A 618 -22.35 -28.47 31.05
C THR A 618 -23.43 -29.50 31.29
N LYS A 619 -24.36 -29.61 30.35
CA LYS A 619 -25.44 -30.60 30.41
C LYS A 619 -25.79 -31.13 29.03
N ASP A 620 -25.71 -32.44 28.89
CA ASP A 620 -26.14 -33.14 27.67
C ASP A 620 -27.65 -33.34 27.67
N GLY A 621 -28.23 -33.31 26.48
CA GLY A 621 -29.64 -33.57 26.27
C GLY A 621 -29.93 -34.03 24.85
N GLU A 622 -31.21 -34.28 24.59
CA GLU A 622 -31.69 -34.75 23.30
C GLU A 622 -33.04 -34.08 23.00
N VAL A 623 -33.26 -33.73 21.73
CA VAL A 623 -34.56 -33.31 21.21
C VAL A 623 -34.83 -34.03 19.90
N ASP A 624 -35.93 -34.79 19.86
CA ASP A 624 -36.38 -35.53 18.67
C ASP A 624 -35.26 -36.36 18.01
N GLY A 625 -34.44 -37.02 18.83
CA GLY A 625 -33.32 -37.86 18.39
C GLY A 625 -32.02 -37.11 18.04
N VAL A 626 -31.99 -35.77 18.18
CA VAL A 626 -30.80 -34.93 17.98
C VAL A 626 -30.19 -34.60 19.33
N LYS A 627 -28.94 -35.00 19.55
CA LYS A 627 -28.23 -34.69 20.79
C LYS A 627 -27.70 -33.26 20.77
N TYR A 628 -27.60 -32.68 21.96
CA TYR A 628 -26.97 -31.38 22.16
C TYR A 628 -26.22 -31.36 23.49
N ARG A 629 -25.26 -30.44 23.61
CA ARG A 629 -24.60 -30.09 24.88
C ARG A 629 -24.82 -28.62 25.17
N LEU A 630 -25.29 -28.34 26.38
CA LEU A 630 -25.45 -26.99 26.90
C LEU A 630 -24.20 -26.56 27.66
N TYR A 631 -23.87 -25.28 27.57
CA TYR A 631 -22.78 -24.63 28.32
C TYR A 631 -23.28 -23.32 28.91
N TRP A 632 -22.98 -23.03 30.17
CA TRP A 632 -23.20 -21.70 30.76
C TRP A 632 -22.24 -21.42 31.92
N PRO A 633 -21.91 -20.14 32.21
CA PRO A 633 -21.05 -19.80 33.33
C PRO A 633 -21.67 -20.18 34.68
N LYS A 634 -20.85 -20.72 35.59
CA LYS A 634 -21.25 -20.99 36.97
C LYS A 634 -21.74 -19.72 37.66
N GLY A 635 -22.87 -19.83 38.37
CA GLY A 635 -23.48 -18.71 39.08
C GLY A 635 -24.23 -17.72 38.19
N ALA A 636 -24.49 -18.05 36.91
CA ALA A 636 -25.30 -17.23 36.02
C ALA A 636 -26.68 -16.90 36.64
N LYS A 637 -27.06 -15.62 36.59
CA LYS A 637 -28.32 -15.12 37.19
C LYS A 637 -29.49 -15.08 36.20
N GLY A 638 -29.36 -15.71 35.04
CA GLY A 638 -30.32 -15.65 33.93
C GLY A 638 -30.09 -14.45 33.00
N GLY A 639 -30.76 -14.45 31.84
CA GLY A 639 -30.70 -13.39 30.85
C GLY A 639 -29.46 -13.40 29.94
N LEU A 640 -28.75 -14.53 29.88
CA LEU A 640 -27.57 -14.69 29.03
C LEU A 640 -27.96 -14.63 27.55
N THR A 641 -27.10 -14.02 26.74
CA THR A 641 -27.16 -14.21 25.28
C THR A 641 -26.87 -15.69 24.97
N THR A 642 -27.64 -16.27 24.04
CA THR A 642 -27.55 -17.69 23.67
C THR A 642 -26.93 -17.87 22.30
N GLY A 643 -25.79 -18.57 22.22
CA GLY A 643 -25.19 -19.00 20.96
C GLY A 643 -25.64 -20.40 20.57
N ILE A 644 -26.10 -20.58 19.33
CA ILE A 644 -26.36 -21.89 18.74
C ILE A 644 -25.12 -22.32 17.97
N TYR A 645 -24.42 -23.33 18.49
CA TYR A 645 -23.13 -23.76 17.99
C TYR A 645 -23.24 -25.01 17.11
N THR A 646 -22.78 -24.90 15.87
CA THR A 646 -22.71 -25.99 14.90
C THR A 646 -21.25 -26.28 14.56
N HIS A 647 -20.82 -27.53 14.80
CA HIS A 647 -19.44 -27.95 14.61
C HIS A 647 -19.06 -28.05 13.12
N GLY A 648 -17.76 -28.02 12.82
CA GLY A 648 -17.21 -28.19 11.47
C GLY A 648 -17.19 -29.66 11.00
N GLY A 649 -16.28 -29.99 10.08
CA GLY A 649 -16.06 -31.37 9.65
C GLY A 649 -16.72 -31.79 8.33
N GLY A 650 -16.99 -30.85 7.43
CA GLY A 650 -17.45 -31.16 6.06
C GLY A 650 -18.77 -31.92 6.00
N TYR A 651 -19.63 -31.77 7.02
CA TYR A 651 -20.86 -32.55 7.23
C TYR A 651 -20.65 -34.07 7.45
N MET A 652 -19.41 -34.56 7.49
CA MET A 652 -19.07 -35.99 7.52
C MET A 652 -18.43 -36.47 8.82
N VAL A 653 -17.83 -35.54 9.57
CA VAL A 653 -17.16 -35.77 10.86
C VAL A 653 -17.53 -34.65 11.84
N GLY A 654 -17.10 -34.79 13.09
CA GLY A 654 -17.39 -33.86 14.19
C GLY A 654 -18.47 -34.37 15.14
N GLY A 655 -18.59 -33.71 16.28
CA GLY A 655 -19.57 -34.00 17.32
C GLY A 655 -19.36 -33.11 18.55
N LEU A 656 -20.06 -33.42 19.64
CA LEU A 656 -20.08 -32.58 20.85
C LEU A 656 -18.73 -32.48 21.57
N ASP A 657 -17.85 -33.47 21.41
CA ASP A 657 -16.59 -33.53 22.13
C ASP A 657 -15.45 -32.81 21.39
N ASP A 658 -15.56 -32.61 20.07
CA ASP A 658 -14.49 -32.02 19.25
C ASP A 658 -14.30 -30.52 19.53
N ASP A 659 -15.40 -29.79 19.77
CA ASP A 659 -15.41 -28.35 20.04
C ASP A 659 -15.76 -28.01 21.51
N ASP A 660 -15.74 -28.99 22.43
CA ASP A 660 -16.10 -28.80 23.86
C ASP A 660 -15.23 -27.73 24.53
N PHE A 661 -13.92 -27.75 24.27
CA PHE A 661 -13.00 -26.75 24.80
C PHE A 661 -13.36 -25.33 24.33
N LEU A 662 -13.58 -25.17 23.02
CA LEU A 662 -13.90 -23.86 22.44
C LEU A 662 -15.26 -23.35 22.95
N CYS A 663 -16.25 -24.22 23.07
CA CYS A 663 -17.56 -23.88 23.63
C CYS A 663 -17.47 -23.39 25.07
N ARG A 664 -16.63 -24.03 25.91
CA ARG A 664 -16.38 -23.55 27.28
C ARG A 664 -15.71 -22.20 27.30
N VAL A 665 -14.67 -22.00 26.48
CA VAL A 665 -13.97 -20.72 26.37
C VAL A 665 -14.91 -19.61 25.95
N ILE A 666 -15.75 -19.83 24.93
CA ILE A 666 -16.75 -18.86 24.49
C ILE A 666 -17.75 -18.56 25.61
N SER A 667 -18.31 -19.59 26.24
CA SER A 667 -19.33 -19.43 27.29
C SER A 667 -18.79 -18.60 28.46
N GLU A 668 -17.60 -18.94 28.95
CA GLU A 668 -16.95 -18.25 30.06
C GLU A 668 -16.58 -16.80 29.72
N HIS A 669 -15.87 -16.58 28.61
CA HIS A 669 -15.27 -15.28 28.33
C HIS A 669 -16.22 -14.28 27.67
N THR A 670 -17.33 -14.75 27.09
CA THR A 670 -18.37 -13.87 26.54
C THR A 670 -19.60 -13.78 27.45
N ASN A 671 -19.59 -14.47 28.59
CA ASN A 671 -20.74 -14.57 29.48
C ASN A 671 -22.03 -14.93 28.72
N SER A 672 -21.95 -16.00 27.92
CA SER A 672 -23.03 -16.48 27.05
C SER A 672 -23.40 -17.91 27.41
N ALA A 673 -24.67 -18.27 27.23
CA ALA A 673 -25.06 -19.67 27.14
C ALA A 673 -24.76 -20.20 25.73
N LEU A 674 -24.30 -21.44 25.59
CA LEU A 674 -24.19 -22.10 24.28
C LEU A 674 -25.01 -23.39 24.23
N VAL A 675 -25.52 -23.68 23.04
CA VAL A 675 -26.15 -24.97 22.70
C VAL A 675 -25.39 -25.55 21.51
N ALA A 676 -24.48 -26.48 21.76
CA ALA A 676 -23.77 -27.21 20.71
C ALA A 676 -24.61 -28.39 20.22
N ILE A 677 -24.66 -28.57 18.90
CA ILE A 677 -25.55 -29.53 18.24
C ILE A 677 -24.75 -30.70 17.68
N ASP A 678 -25.23 -31.93 17.92
CA ASP A 678 -24.71 -33.17 17.33
C ASP A 678 -25.60 -33.56 16.14
N TYR A 679 -25.41 -32.89 15.00
CA TYR A 679 -26.25 -33.12 13.83
C TYR A 679 -25.88 -34.42 13.11
N ARG A 680 -26.83 -35.04 12.41
CA ARG A 680 -26.57 -36.27 11.65
C ARG A 680 -25.56 -36.06 10.51
N LEU A 681 -24.61 -36.99 10.37
CA LEU A 681 -23.50 -36.88 9.42
C LEU A 681 -23.78 -37.58 8.08
N ALA A 682 -23.16 -37.05 7.02
CA ALA A 682 -23.04 -37.67 5.71
C ALA A 682 -21.97 -38.78 5.73
N PRO A 683 -22.04 -39.78 4.82
CA PRO A 683 -23.05 -39.94 3.75
C PRO A 683 -24.37 -40.60 4.16
N GLU A 684 -24.51 -41.12 5.38
CA GLU A 684 -25.71 -41.83 5.86
C GLU A 684 -26.92 -40.92 5.91
N HIS A 685 -26.69 -39.64 6.22
CA HIS A 685 -27.70 -38.60 6.23
C HIS A 685 -27.24 -37.43 5.37
N LYS A 686 -27.80 -37.34 4.15
CA LYS A 686 -27.49 -36.27 3.20
C LYS A 686 -28.20 -34.97 3.58
N TRP A 687 -27.71 -33.87 3.01
CA TRP A 687 -28.36 -32.57 3.06
C TRP A 687 -29.83 -32.68 2.62
N PRO A 688 -30.79 -32.04 3.33
CA PRO A 688 -30.64 -31.04 4.39
C PRO A 688 -30.73 -31.59 5.83
N ALA A 689 -30.47 -32.87 6.09
CA ALA A 689 -30.63 -33.47 7.43
C ALA A 689 -29.91 -32.68 8.55
N GLN A 690 -28.73 -32.13 8.25
CA GLN A 690 -27.92 -31.31 9.16
C GLN A 690 -28.63 -30.02 9.55
N LEU A 691 -29.21 -29.33 8.57
CA LEU A 691 -29.98 -28.11 8.79
C LEU A 691 -31.28 -28.39 9.54
N GLU A 692 -31.98 -29.46 9.19
CA GLU A 692 -33.20 -29.90 9.89
C GLU A 692 -32.92 -30.14 11.37
N ASP A 693 -31.86 -30.88 11.68
CA ASP A 693 -31.48 -31.18 13.06
C ASP A 693 -31.05 -29.91 13.81
N SER A 694 -30.29 -29.04 13.17
CA SER A 694 -29.89 -27.76 13.76
C SER A 694 -31.09 -26.85 14.03
N MET A 695 -32.09 -26.83 13.14
CA MET A 695 -33.33 -26.07 13.33
C MET A 695 -34.23 -26.66 14.42
N LYS A 696 -34.27 -28.00 14.60
CA LYS A 696 -34.98 -28.63 15.72
C LYS A 696 -34.40 -28.16 17.05
N VAL A 697 -33.07 -28.20 17.18
CA VAL A 697 -32.39 -27.76 18.40
C VAL A 697 -32.53 -26.25 18.61
N TYR A 698 -32.42 -25.42 17.57
CA TYR A 698 -32.67 -23.98 17.67
C TYR A 698 -34.07 -23.68 18.24
N LYS A 699 -35.11 -24.29 17.65
CA LYS A 699 -36.51 -24.11 18.08
C LYS A 699 -36.74 -24.57 19.52
N TRP A 700 -36.12 -25.68 19.89
CA TRP A 700 -36.16 -26.17 21.27
C TRP A 700 -35.44 -25.22 22.22
N ALA A 701 -34.24 -24.75 21.87
CA ALA A 701 -33.45 -23.82 22.68
C ALA A 701 -34.18 -22.50 22.89
N HIS A 702 -34.79 -21.93 21.84
CA HIS A 702 -35.61 -20.72 21.94
C HIS A 702 -36.77 -20.88 22.95
N LYS A 703 -37.47 -22.02 22.92
CA LYS A 703 -38.58 -22.33 23.85
C LYS A 703 -38.11 -22.61 25.28
N ASN A 704 -36.86 -23.06 25.46
CA ASN A 704 -36.34 -23.54 26.74
C ASN A 704 -35.18 -22.69 27.27
N ALA A 705 -34.94 -21.49 26.73
CA ALA A 705 -33.78 -20.65 27.04
C ALA A 705 -33.56 -20.46 28.55
N ALA A 706 -34.64 -20.21 29.28
CA ALA A 706 -34.60 -20.02 30.73
C ALA A 706 -34.06 -21.24 31.50
N SER A 707 -34.20 -22.46 30.98
CA SER A 707 -33.74 -23.69 31.64
C SER A 707 -32.21 -23.82 31.71
N PHE A 708 -31.49 -23.01 30.92
CA PHE A 708 -30.04 -22.92 30.89
C PHE A 708 -29.57 -21.45 31.00
N HIS A 709 -30.35 -20.63 31.70
CA HIS A 709 -30.04 -19.22 31.99
C HIS A 709 -30.01 -18.27 30.78
N GLY A 710 -30.41 -18.72 29.59
CA GLY A 710 -30.51 -17.90 28.38
C GLY A 710 -31.76 -17.00 28.34
N ASP A 711 -31.68 -15.95 27.53
CA ASP A 711 -32.80 -15.07 27.15
C ASP A 711 -33.34 -15.48 25.77
N SER A 712 -34.63 -15.84 25.68
CA SER A 712 -35.30 -16.25 24.44
C SER A 712 -35.26 -15.19 23.34
N ASN A 713 -34.94 -13.92 23.66
CA ASN A 713 -34.88 -12.82 22.69
C ASN A 713 -33.46 -12.44 22.25
N LYS A 714 -32.41 -13.12 22.74
CA LYS A 714 -31.01 -12.77 22.48
C LYS A 714 -30.21 -13.98 21.99
N PHE A 715 -30.43 -14.36 20.74
CA PHE A 715 -29.77 -15.49 20.10
C PHE A 715 -28.74 -15.01 19.07
N TYR A 716 -27.65 -15.76 18.92
CA TYR A 716 -26.79 -15.69 17.75
C TYR A 716 -26.47 -17.10 17.27
N THR A 717 -26.16 -17.24 15.98
CA THR A 717 -25.65 -18.51 15.44
C THR A 717 -24.13 -18.44 15.33
N ILE A 718 -23.46 -19.57 15.56
CA ILE A 718 -22.01 -19.66 15.55
C ILE A 718 -21.55 -21.02 15.04
N GLY A 719 -20.48 -21.05 14.26
CA GLY A 719 -19.84 -22.29 13.85
C GLY A 719 -18.67 -22.03 12.93
N GLY A 720 -17.91 -23.08 12.62
CA GLY A 720 -16.84 -22.97 11.62
C GLY A 720 -16.88 -24.02 10.53
N SER A 721 -16.29 -23.73 9.37
CA SER A 721 -16.29 -24.61 8.20
C SER A 721 -17.73 -24.91 7.75
N ALA A 722 -18.09 -26.19 7.56
CA ALA A 722 -19.46 -26.65 7.36
C ALA A 722 -20.42 -26.17 8.47
N GLY A 723 -19.96 -26.10 9.71
CA GLY A 723 -20.69 -25.54 10.84
C GLY A 723 -20.89 -24.03 10.74
N GLY A 724 -19.95 -23.30 10.14
CA GLY A 724 -20.10 -21.87 9.83
C GLY A 724 -21.13 -21.66 8.72
N GLY A 725 -21.17 -22.57 7.74
CA GLY A 725 -22.27 -22.67 6.77
C GLY A 725 -23.62 -22.91 7.46
N LEU A 726 -23.70 -23.90 8.37
CA LEU A 726 -24.92 -24.17 9.16
C LEU A 726 -25.36 -23.00 10.01
N ALA A 727 -24.43 -22.24 10.62
CA ALA A 727 -24.77 -21.04 11.36
C ALA A 727 -25.47 -20.00 10.47
N LEU A 728 -25.01 -19.84 9.22
CA LEU A 728 -25.64 -18.97 8.23
C LEU A 728 -26.99 -19.51 7.73
N GLN A 729 -27.08 -20.81 7.46
CA GLN A 729 -28.28 -21.47 6.95
C GLN A 729 -29.40 -21.48 7.99
N VAL A 730 -29.07 -21.75 9.27
CA VAL A 730 -29.99 -21.64 10.40
C VAL A 730 -30.48 -20.20 10.56
N ALA A 731 -29.56 -19.22 10.51
CA ALA A 731 -29.95 -17.81 10.56
C ALA A 731 -30.91 -17.45 9.42
N ASN A 732 -30.63 -17.90 8.20
CA ASN A 732 -31.46 -17.69 7.03
C ASN A 732 -32.89 -18.24 7.22
N GLN A 733 -33.04 -19.44 7.79
CA GLN A 733 -34.35 -20.03 8.11
C GLN A 733 -35.06 -19.28 9.25
N VAL A 734 -34.33 -18.92 10.31
CA VAL A 734 -34.87 -18.19 11.47
C VAL A 734 -35.41 -16.81 11.07
N LEU A 735 -34.71 -16.10 10.17
CA LEU A 735 -35.14 -14.78 9.70
C LEU A 735 -36.45 -14.81 8.89
N ARG A 736 -36.80 -15.98 8.34
CA ARG A 736 -38.07 -16.21 7.62
C ARG A 736 -39.19 -16.70 8.54
N ASP A 737 -38.87 -17.15 9.74
CA ASP A 737 -39.84 -17.58 10.74
C ASP A 737 -40.33 -16.37 11.54
N ALA A 738 -41.64 -16.10 11.47
CA ALA A 738 -42.24 -14.92 12.08
C ALA A 738 -42.13 -14.91 13.62
N GLU A 739 -42.06 -16.09 14.26
CA GLU A 739 -41.95 -16.22 15.71
C GLU A 739 -40.50 -16.08 16.19
N LEU A 740 -39.53 -16.52 15.37
CA LEU A 740 -38.13 -16.61 15.77
C LEU A 740 -37.30 -15.41 15.34
N LYS A 741 -37.60 -14.76 14.21
CA LYS A 741 -36.75 -13.72 13.61
C LYS A 741 -36.33 -12.60 14.56
N ALA A 742 -37.19 -12.23 15.52
CA ALA A 742 -36.91 -11.15 16.46
C ALA A 742 -35.86 -11.54 17.51
N SER A 743 -35.68 -12.85 17.76
CA SER A 743 -34.72 -13.38 18.72
C SER A 743 -33.29 -13.41 18.19
N LEU A 744 -33.09 -13.50 16.86
CA LEU A 744 -31.76 -13.58 16.27
C LEU A 744 -31.13 -12.19 16.16
N LYS A 745 -29.98 -12.02 16.80
CA LYS A 745 -29.27 -10.75 16.94
C LYS A 745 -27.88 -10.73 16.32
N GLY A 746 -27.37 -11.88 15.87
CA GLY A 746 -26.02 -11.94 15.31
C GLY A 746 -25.65 -13.27 14.68
N ILE A 747 -24.59 -13.25 13.87
CA ILE A 747 -24.01 -14.44 13.24
C ILE A 747 -22.48 -14.39 13.40
N ILE A 748 -21.89 -15.53 13.74
CA ILE A 748 -20.46 -15.75 13.82
C ILE A 748 -20.09 -16.89 12.87
N ALA A 749 -19.43 -16.57 11.77
CA ALA A 749 -19.13 -17.51 10.68
C ALA A 749 -17.61 -17.67 10.53
N MET A 750 -17.05 -18.76 11.07
CA MET A 750 -15.60 -19.01 11.05
C MET A 750 -15.23 -19.85 9.82
N VAL A 751 -14.36 -19.36 8.94
CA VAL A 751 -13.98 -20.05 7.68
C VAL A 751 -15.16 -20.74 6.98
N PRO A 752 -16.27 -20.03 6.73
CA PRO A 752 -17.57 -20.67 6.47
C PRO A 752 -17.67 -21.26 5.07
N VAL A 753 -18.40 -22.36 4.95
CA VAL A 753 -18.97 -22.82 3.66
C VAL A 753 -20.14 -21.90 3.32
N ALA A 754 -19.92 -20.88 2.49
CA ALA A 754 -20.93 -19.88 2.14
C ALA A 754 -21.30 -19.89 0.65
N LEU A 755 -20.43 -20.43 -0.21
CA LEU A 755 -20.59 -20.45 -1.65
C LEU A 755 -20.04 -21.76 -2.26
N HIS A 756 -20.65 -22.24 -3.34
CA HIS A 756 -20.08 -23.35 -4.09
C HIS A 756 -19.17 -22.83 -5.21
N TYR A 757 -17.97 -23.39 -5.32
CA TYR A 757 -16.95 -22.95 -6.29
C TYR A 757 -17.40 -23.02 -7.76
N ASP A 758 -18.25 -23.98 -8.12
CA ASP A 758 -18.85 -24.10 -9.46
C ASP A 758 -20.03 -23.13 -9.73
N HIS A 759 -20.45 -22.33 -8.74
CA HIS A 759 -21.61 -21.44 -8.85
C HIS A 759 -21.36 -20.03 -8.28
N VAL A 760 -20.18 -19.48 -8.55
CA VAL A 760 -19.85 -18.10 -8.17
C VAL A 760 -20.61 -17.08 -9.03
N PRO A 761 -21.32 -16.11 -8.44
CA PRO A 761 -21.96 -15.01 -9.19
C PRO A 761 -20.97 -14.24 -10.04
N ASP A 762 -21.35 -13.83 -11.26
CA ASP A 762 -20.45 -13.19 -12.23
C ASP A 762 -19.66 -12.01 -11.65
N LYS A 763 -20.30 -11.17 -10.82
CA LYS A 763 -19.67 -10.01 -10.18
C LYS A 763 -18.55 -10.35 -9.20
N TYR A 764 -18.45 -11.61 -8.76
CA TYR A 764 -17.45 -12.09 -7.80
C TYR A 764 -16.46 -13.09 -8.41
N LYS A 765 -16.60 -13.43 -9.70
CA LYS A 765 -15.72 -14.44 -10.34
C LYS A 765 -14.25 -14.05 -10.29
N ASP A 766 -13.93 -12.77 -10.51
CA ASP A 766 -12.55 -12.30 -10.58
C ASP A 766 -11.84 -12.35 -9.21
N MET A 767 -12.60 -12.27 -8.11
CA MET A 767 -12.05 -12.39 -6.76
C MET A 767 -12.04 -13.82 -6.21
N TYR A 768 -12.73 -14.77 -6.86
CA TYR A 768 -12.88 -16.14 -6.38
C TYR A 768 -11.82 -17.07 -6.98
N THR A 769 -10.68 -17.16 -6.31
CA THR A 769 -9.47 -17.88 -6.72
C THR A 769 -9.08 -19.00 -5.75
N ALA A 770 -9.56 -18.96 -4.50
CA ALA A 770 -9.15 -19.82 -3.39
C ALA A 770 -9.23 -21.32 -3.69
N TYR A 771 -10.30 -21.79 -4.32
CA TYR A 771 -10.44 -23.20 -4.67
C TYR A 771 -9.40 -23.68 -5.69
N LYS A 772 -8.96 -22.79 -6.59
CA LYS A 772 -7.89 -23.09 -7.55
C LYS A 772 -6.53 -23.01 -6.87
N ASP A 773 -6.33 -21.98 -6.05
CA ASP A 773 -5.06 -21.73 -5.36
C ASP A 773 -4.74 -22.84 -4.35
N ASN A 774 -5.77 -23.30 -3.63
CA ASN A 774 -5.70 -24.29 -2.56
C ASN A 774 -6.25 -25.66 -3.00
N ALA A 775 -6.20 -25.96 -4.31
CA ALA A 775 -6.78 -27.16 -4.89
C ALA A 775 -6.13 -28.47 -4.43
N LYS A 776 -4.84 -28.44 -4.06
CA LYS A 776 -4.04 -29.63 -3.73
C LYS A 776 -2.99 -29.30 -2.69
N ASP A 777 -2.72 -30.28 -1.84
CA ASP A 777 -1.62 -30.25 -0.86
C ASP A 777 -1.76 -29.09 0.15
N THR A 778 -2.99 -28.65 0.38
CA THR A 778 -3.33 -27.65 1.39
C THR A 778 -3.58 -28.37 2.72
N PRO A 779 -2.94 -27.96 3.84
CA PRO A 779 -3.11 -28.60 5.13
C PRO A 779 -4.56 -28.55 5.60
N VAL A 780 -4.94 -29.55 6.40
CA VAL A 780 -6.28 -29.76 6.97
C VAL A 780 -7.30 -30.13 5.89
N ILE A 781 -7.57 -29.24 4.93
CA ILE A 781 -8.45 -29.50 3.78
C ILE A 781 -7.89 -28.86 2.50
N ASP A 782 -8.10 -29.52 1.37
CA ASP A 782 -7.84 -28.96 0.04
C ASP A 782 -9.09 -29.04 -0.86
N GLY A 783 -8.95 -28.66 -2.13
CA GLY A 783 -10.04 -28.72 -3.10
C GLY A 783 -10.60 -30.13 -3.30
N GLU A 784 -9.78 -31.18 -3.17
CA GLU A 784 -10.24 -32.58 -3.23
C GLU A 784 -11.06 -32.94 -1.99
N SER A 785 -10.63 -32.52 -0.79
CA SER A 785 -11.42 -32.66 0.44
C SER A 785 -12.82 -32.08 0.28
N MET A 786 -12.91 -30.85 -0.25
CA MET A 786 -14.21 -30.18 -0.43
C MET A 786 -15.10 -30.87 -1.45
N GLN A 787 -14.54 -31.38 -2.55
CA GLN A 787 -15.28 -32.19 -3.52
C GLN A 787 -15.90 -33.43 -2.88
N ILE A 788 -15.13 -34.15 -2.06
CA ILE A 788 -15.60 -35.33 -1.32
C ILE A 788 -16.74 -34.94 -0.37
N PHE A 789 -16.56 -33.87 0.41
CA PHE A 789 -17.59 -33.39 1.34
C PHE A 789 -18.90 -33.06 0.63
N TYR A 790 -18.86 -32.27 -0.45
CA TYR A 790 -20.06 -31.90 -1.19
C TYR A 790 -20.73 -33.11 -1.86
N GLN A 791 -19.95 -34.01 -2.44
CA GLN A 791 -20.47 -35.21 -3.09
C GLN A 791 -21.21 -36.12 -2.10
N HIS A 792 -20.62 -36.36 -0.93
CA HIS A 792 -21.20 -37.24 0.07
C HIS A 792 -22.34 -36.57 0.85
N ALA A 793 -22.26 -35.26 1.12
CA ALA A 793 -23.37 -34.50 1.67
C ALA A 793 -24.54 -34.40 0.69
N GLY A 794 -24.30 -34.47 -0.62
CA GLY A 794 -25.36 -34.38 -1.64
C GLY A 794 -25.99 -32.99 -1.73
N VAL A 795 -25.18 -31.95 -1.53
CA VAL A 795 -25.61 -30.55 -1.65
C VAL A 795 -25.85 -30.16 -3.11
N ASP A 796 -26.84 -29.30 -3.36
CA ASP A 796 -27.02 -28.68 -4.67
C ASP A 796 -26.17 -27.39 -4.73
N PRO A 797 -25.18 -27.28 -5.64
CA PRO A 797 -24.31 -26.12 -5.75
C PRO A 797 -25.05 -24.80 -6.04
N LYS A 798 -26.31 -24.88 -6.49
CA LYS A 798 -27.11 -23.71 -6.87
C LYS A 798 -28.12 -23.28 -5.82
N ASP A 799 -28.30 -24.07 -4.77
CA ASP A 799 -29.34 -23.82 -3.78
C ASP A 799 -28.94 -22.65 -2.86
N PRO A 800 -29.64 -21.48 -2.92
CA PRO A 800 -29.33 -20.34 -2.07
C PRO A 800 -29.65 -20.56 -0.58
N ASP A 801 -30.41 -21.61 -0.25
CA ASP A 801 -30.64 -22.01 1.14
C ASP A 801 -29.51 -22.87 1.69
N THR A 802 -28.71 -23.47 0.81
CA THR A 802 -27.46 -24.16 1.16
C THR A 802 -26.28 -23.20 1.12
N PHE A 803 -26.12 -22.46 0.04
CA PHE A 803 -25.02 -21.51 -0.18
C PHE A 803 -25.55 -20.09 -0.04
N VAL A 804 -25.65 -19.62 1.21
CA VAL A 804 -26.32 -18.35 1.55
C VAL A 804 -25.75 -17.12 0.86
N ALA A 805 -24.51 -17.16 0.36
CA ALA A 805 -23.94 -16.07 -0.43
C ALA A 805 -24.68 -15.85 -1.77
N LEU A 806 -25.43 -16.85 -2.24
CA LEU A 806 -26.32 -16.76 -3.42
C LEU A 806 -27.69 -16.13 -3.11
N GLY A 807 -28.06 -16.00 -1.84
CA GLY A 807 -29.37 -15.49 -1.43
C GLY A 807 -29.59 -14.01 -1.82
N ASP A 808 -30.84 -13.59 -1.85
CA ASP A 808 -31.25 -12.19 -2.13
C ASP A 808 -31.71 -11.44 -0.86
N ASN A 809 -31.71 -12.12 0.29
CA ASN A 809 -32.25 -11.62 1.54
C ASN A 809 -31.17 -11.14 2.54
N HIS A 810 -29.93 -10.93 2.09
CA HIS A 810 -28.80 -10.49 2.93
C HIS A 810 -29.14 -9.27 3.78
N LYS A 811 -29.96 -8.34 3.28
CA LYS A 811 -30.39 -7.14 4.04
C LYS A 811 -31.14 -7.45 5.34
N SER A 812 -31.70 -8.65 5.47
CA SER A 812 -32.38 -9.11 6.68
C SER A 812 -31.42 -9.70 7.71
N PHE A 813 -30.16 -9.97 7.32
CA PHE A 813 -29.19 -10.58 8.22
C PHE A 813 -28.81 -9.61 9.35
N PRO A 814 -28.63 -10.12 10.58
CA PRO A 814 -28.12 -9.33 11.69
C PRO A 814 -26.61 -9.06 11.51
N PRO A 815 -26.01 -8.24 12.40
CA PRO A 815 -24.56 -8.06 12.46
C PRO A 815 -23.81 -9.38 12.39
N THR A 816 -22.85 -9.45 11.47
CA THR A 816 -22.16 -10.70 11.14
C THR A 816 -20.65 -10.53 11.30
N TYR A 817 -20.03 -11.45 12.04
CA TYR A 817 -18.58 -11.56 12.17
C TYR A 817 -18.07 -12.76 11.37
N ILE A 818 -17.07 -12.53 10.52
CA ILE A 818 -16.50 -13.51 9.61
C ILE A 818 -15.02 -13.68 9.93
N THR A 819 -14.51 -14.91 9.87
CA THR A 819 -13.06 -15.16 9.84
C THR A 819 -12.67 -15.97 8.61
N THR A 820 -11.51 -15.69 8.02
CA THR A 820 -10.97 -16.46 6.88
C THR A 820 -9.48 -16.74 7.05
N CYS A 821 -8.97 -17.79 6.42
CA CYS A 821 -7.55 -18.17 6.43
C CYS A 821 -6.97 -18.07 5.01
N GLU A 822 -5.70 -17.73 4.86
CA GLU A 822 -5.07 -17.55 3.54
C GLU A 822 -4.98 -18.87 2.74
N PHE A 823 -4.58 -19.96 3.41
CA PHE A 823 -4.46 -21.29 2.80
C PHE A 823 -5.69 -22.13 3.07
N ASP A 824 -6.82 -21.67 2.54
CA ASP A 824 -8.10 -22.29 2.72
C ASP A 824 -8.86 -22.30 1.38
N PRO A 825 -9.36 -23.44 0.88
CA PRO A 825 -10.23 -23.43 -0.29
C PRO A 825 -11.49 -22.56 -0.06
N LEU A 826 -11.96 -22.42 1.18
CA LEU A 826 -13.11 -21.60 1.57
C LEU A 826 -12.79 -20.13 1.81
N ARG A 827 -11.53 -19.68 1.60
CA ARG A 827 -11.14 -18.28 1.84
C ARG A 827 -12.09 -17.30 1.16
N ASP A 828 -12.37 -17.52 -0.12
CA ASP A 828 -13.14 -16.57 -0.92
C ASP A 828 -14.66 -16.69 -0.69
N ASP A 829 -15.15 -17.78 -0.09
CA ASP A 829 -16.53 -17.87 0.40
C ASP A 829 -16.79 -16.76 1.44
N GLY A 830 -15.86 -16.57 2.37
CA GLY A 830 -15.95 -15.53 3.40
C GLY A 830 -15.84 -14.12 2.81
N PHE A 831 -14.94 -13.89 1.86
CA PHE A 831 -14.81 -12.58 1.19
C PHE A 831 -16.05 -12.23 0.35
N VAL A 832 -16.62 -13.20 -0.37
CA VAL A 832 -17.86 -12.97 -1.14
C VAL A 832 -19.04 -12.71 -0.21
N LEU A 833 -19.17 -13.45 0.89
CA LEU A 833 -20.20 -13.20 1.90
C LEU A 833 -20.05 -11.80 2.52
N GLU A 834 -18.83 -11.39 2.86
CA GLU A 834 -18.57 -10.04 3.37
C GLU A 834 -19.01 -8.96 2.36
N ALA A 835 -18.66 -9.12 1.09
CA ALA A 835 -19.02 -8.19 0.03
C ALA A 835 -20.56 -8.09 -0.10
N ALA A 836 -21.25 -9.23 -0.12
CA ALA A 836 -22.71 -9.29 -0.22
C ALA A 836 -23.42 -8.62 0.98
N LEU A 837 -22.95 -8.87 2.20
CA LEU A 837 -23.51 -8.28 3.43
C LEU A 837 -23.26 -6.75 3.49
N LYS A 838 -22.06 -6.29 3.14
CA LYS A 838 -21.74 -4.86 3.10
C LYS A 838 -22.56 -4.13 2.03
N GLU A 839 -22.73 -4.72 0.85
CA GLU A 839 -23.60 -4.19 -0.22
C GLU A 839 -25.05 -4.07 0.26
N ALA A 840 -25.52 -5.02 1.07
CA ALA A 840 -26.84 -4.99 1.67
C ALA A 840 -27.00 -4.04 2.88
N GLY A 841 -25.91 -3.40 3.33
CA GLY A 841 -25.89 -2.48 4.47
C GLY A 841 -25.88 -3.16 5.84
N VAL A 842 -25.49 -4.44 5.92
CA VAL A 842 -25.39 -5.19 7.17
C VAL A 842 -24.06 -4.87 7.88
N PRO A 843 -24.07 -4.51 9.18
CA PRO A 843 -22.84 -4.37 9.94
C PRO A 843 -22.02 -5.66 9.87
N THR A 844 -20.82 -5.57 9.30
CA THR A 844 -19.97 -6.74 9.03
C THR A 844 -18.56 -6.48 9.53
N LYS A 845 -18.03 -7.40 10.33
CA LYS A 845 -16.63 -7.42 10.76
C LYS A 845 -15.96 -8.66 10.18
N HIS A 846 -14.74 -8.50 9.65
CA HIS A 846 -14.00 -9.60 9.04
C HIS A 846 -12.55 -9.58 9.52
N ASP A 847 -12.09 -10.69 10.11
CA ASP A 847 -10.68 -10.92 10.44
C ASP A 847 -10.10 -12.00 9.53
N HIS A 848 -9.10 -11.64 8.73
CA HIS A 848 -8.35 -12.55 7.86
C HIS A 848 -7.02 -12.96 8.49
N TYR A 849 -6.62 -14.22 8.34
CA TYR A 849 -5.42 -14.80 8.93
C TYR A 849 -4.42 -15.23 7.83
N PRO A 850 -3.44 -14.36 7.48
CA PRO A 850 -2.38 -14.67 6.54
C PRO A 850 -1.47 -15.79 7.04
N GLY A 851 -0.96 -16.62 6.14
CA GLY A 851 -0.01 -17.68 6.47
C GLY A 851 -0.63 -18.95 7.07
N PHE A 852 -1.91 -18.97 7.43
CA PHE A 852 -2.50 -20.10 8.13
C PHE A 852 -3.49 -20.89 7.27
N PRO A 853 -3.58 -22.22 7.46
CA PRO A 853 -4.58 -23.03 6.79
C PRO A 853 -5.92 -23.04 7.51
N HIS A 854 -6.89 -23.69 6.88
CA HIS A 854 -8.21 -23.95 7.43
C HIS A 854 -8.13 -24.49 8.87
N TYR A 855 -8.89 -23.86 9.78
CA TYR A 855 -9.03 -24.34 11.16
C TYR A 855 -7.73 -24.36 12.01
N PHE A 856 -6.70 -23.59 11.67
CA PHE A 856 -5.40 -23.64 12.36
C PHE A 856 -5.46 -23.44 13.89
N TRP A 857 -6.48 -22.75 14.41
CA TRP A 857 -6.61 -22.46 15.84
C TRP A 857 -6.88 -23.69 16.71
N ILE A 858 -7.22 -24.85 16.12
CA ILE A 858 -7.39 -26.10 16.88
C ILE A 858 -6.06 -26.68 17.34
N PHE A 859 -4.93 -26.18 16.82
CA PHE A 859 -3.59 -26.65 17.15
C PHE A 859 -2.99 -25.79 18.27
N PRO A 860 -2.98 -26.25 19.54
CA PRO A 860 -2.58 -25.41 20.69
C PRO A 860 -1.10 -25.04 20.69
N SER A 861 -0.28 -25.81 19.96
CA SER A 861 1.15 -25.58 19.78
C SER A 861 1.47 -24.44 18.81
N VAL A 862 0.50 -24.00 17.99
CA VAL A 862 0.64 -22.81 17.13
C VAL A 862 0.32 -21.57 17.97
N PRO A 863 1.29 -20.67 18.23
CA PRO A 863 1.08 -19.52 19.12
C PRO A 863 -0.09 -18.62 18.70
N GLU A 864 -0.26 -18.43 17.40
CA GLU A 864 -1.31 -17.58 16.81
C GLU A 864 -2.72 -18.13 17.06
N SER A 865 -2.87 -19.40 17.46
CA SER A 865 -4.15 -19.96 17.89
C SER A 865 -4.75 -19.20 19.07
N GLN A 866 -3.92 -18.71 20.00
CA GLN A 866 -4.38 -17.90 21.13
C GLN A 866 -4.84 -16.51 20.68
N GLU A 867 -4.13 -15.91 19.73
CA GLU A 867 -4.51 -14.64 19.13
C GLU A 867 -5.86 -14.77 18.41
N TYR A 868 -6.03 -15.83 17.63
CA TYR A 868 -7.30 -16.15 16.96
C TYR A 868 -8.44 -16.22 17.97
N VAL A 869 -8.29 -17.01 19.04
CA VAL A 869 -9.32 -17.17 20.07
C VAL A 869 -9.65 -15.81 20.70
N GLY A 870 -8.65 -14.99 21.04
CA GLY A 870 -8.87 -13.65 21.57
C GLY A 870 -9.66 -12.73 20.62
N LYS A 871 -9.29 -12.72 19.34
CA LYS A 871 -10.01 -11.94 18.30
C LYS A 871 -11.43 -12.45 18.08
N MET A 872 -11.62 -13.77 18.09
CA MET A 872 -12.93 -14.40 17.94
C MET A 872 -13.87 -14.03 19.11
N LEU A 873 -13.38 -14.07 20.35
CA LEU A 873 -14.12 -13.60 21.53
C LEU A 873 -14.48 -12.11 21.39
N GLY A 874 -13.53 -11.28 20.93
CA GLY A 874 -13.79 -9.87 20.62
C GLY A 874 -14.79 -9.65 19.48
N GLY A 875 -14.86 -10.56 18.50
CA GLY A 875 -15.87 -10.60 17.45
C GLY A 875 -17.26 -10.93 17.97
N ILE A 876 -17.37 -11.90 18.88
CA ILE A 876 -18.62 -12.23 19.58
C ILE A 876 -19.10 -11.03 20.40
N GLU A 877 -18.23 -10.40 21.18
CA GLU A 877 -18.59 -9.20 21.94
C GLU A 877 -18.95 -8.02 21.04
N TRP A 878 -18.29 -7.87 19.90
CA TRP A 878 -18.66 -6.87 18.90
C TRP A 878 -20.08 -7.09 18.39
N VAL A 879 -20.44 -8.32 18.01
CA VAL A 879 -21.80 -8.69 17.60
C VAL A 879 -22.80 -8.42 18.73
N LYS A 880 -22.47 -8.81 19.97
CA LYS A 880 -23.30 -8.55 21.16
C LYS A 880 -23.51 -7.06 21.42
N GLY A 881 -22.50 -6.23 21.15
CA GLY A 881 -22.57 -4.78 21.28
C GLY A 881 -23.44 -4.09 20.23
N GLN A 882 -23.86 -4.81 19.18
CA GLN A 882 -24.82 -4.32 18.18
C GLN A 882 -26.28 -4.69 18.51
N MET A 883 -26.52 -5.53 19.54
CA MET A 883 -27.83 -6.16 19.83
C MET A 883 -28.86 -5.25 20.50
#